data_AF-A0A285MXE7-F1
#
_entry.id   AF-A0A285MXE7-F1
#
_cell.length_a   1.000
_cell.length_b   1.000
_cell.length_c   1.000
_cell.angle_alpha   90.00
_cell.angle_beta   90.00
_cell.angle_gamma   90.00
#
_symmetry.space_group_name_H-M   'P 1'
#
loop_
_entity.id
_entity.type
_entity.pdbx_description
1 polymer ?
#
loop_
_entity_poly.entity_id
_entity_poly.type
_entity_poly.pdbx_seq_one_letter_code
_entity_poly.pdbx_strand_id
1 'polypeptide(L)'
;MEFDFSKLNDREFEVLGASIIGKISKKRIETFKAGRDGGVDGRFWIGNNEGIIQCKHYLETPYRKLIAKLKSEEVEKVNKLKPSKYIFITSQKLSRLNKKEIYKIFYPHIIREDDIYGKEDLINFLSKKENQEIVEQNIKLWITSASVLDIIYNNAIKGRSESTILDIEENTYKYAVTEHHRKGLKMLEENNVVIMTGEPGIGKTTLANNLALIYTAKGYEFCDIEENISEAESLFREKEERKILFYCDDFLGSNLYDAINNKRDSHIVKFINRIIKDDSKKFILTSRTSILNKAYSLSHRFQNGKIRENEFLLKVENLTEIDKAKILYNHIYHSNLDKEYIDRIYQHKRYKEIIKHRNFNPRIIEFVTDIRRVGNIAPDKYWSYIQKNLEEPEGIWADYFQNQTDDCVRALTFLTVFNKGTISEDVLRSSYNKFLKIHPVNLGDHSDKSFEAIRKLATKSLLNRNLVDENKYQYTLFNPSITDFVLSAYSSENELISNILKSLNTEISISYFKTLTTFQKVNYKCSKTVQKELFDYFFDNKMTGENWDFLILLTYIDLFNENVNERINQFLNVLVNSVEPFGNNLSELLIILSEFEPRIKIENYDFLYNFIENPLDEEVLIDLLEFIDSFEINDEHIMSQAKNQIENYLQDFVNNDDLNIDFSRYISQYHYPDGYADFDVDISGLESEVYESLDAILNRFNESVLERIEFNSSSIVSNMDLDGMATNFLENYQPDFDDGIGGFYDNSEYQDDIDAIFERG
;
A
#
# COMPACT_ATOMS: atom_id res chain seq x y z
N MET A 1 -31.17 -17.61 20.73
CA MET A 1 -30.31 -16.71 19.94
C MET A 1 -31.22 -15.96 18.98
N GLU A 2 -31.19 -14.64 18.96
CA GLU A 2 -31.90 -13.88 17.91
C GLU A 2 -30.95 -13.67 16.74
N PHE A 3 -31.37 -14.04 15.53
CA PHE A 3 -30.57 -13.98 14.32
C PHE A 3 -31.08 -12.91 13.38
N ASP A 4 -30.17 -12.07 12.86
CA ASP A 4 -30.49 -11.02 11.91
C ASP A 4 -30.03 -11.40 10.50
N PHE A 5 -31.01 -11.69 9.61
CA PHE A 5 -30.71 -12.00 8.21
C PHE A 5 -30.40 -10.73 7.38
N SER A 6 -30.59 -9.50 7.89
CA SER A 6 -30.29 -8.27 7.14
C SER A 6 -28.80 -8.14 6.78
N LYS A 7 -27.94 -8.81 7.55
CA LYS A 7 -26.49 -8.82 7.41
C LYS A 7 -26.00 -9.74 6.28
N LEU A 8 -26.89 -10.59 5.75
CA LEU A 8 -26.58 -11.51 4.66
C LEU A 8 -27.00 -10.88 3.33
N ASN A 9 -26.18 -11.09 2.30
CA ASN A 9 -26.66 -10.90 0.94
C ASN A 9 -27.59 -12.06 0.52
N ASP A 10 -28.28 -11.88 -0.59
CA ASP A 10 -29.20 -12.88 -1.17
C ASP A 10 -28.54 -14.25 -1.40
N ARG A 11 -27.30 -14.29 -1.88
CA ARG A 11 -26.53 -15.52 -2.12
C ARG A 11 -26.11 -16.22 -0.84
N GLU A 12 -25.65 -15.47 0.15
CA GLU A 12 -25.34 -15.99 1.48
C GLU A 12 -26.61 -16.60 2.10
N PHE A 13 -27.78 -16.00 1.87
CA PHE A 13 -29.07 -16.54 2.30
C PHE A 13 -29.49 -17.80 1.53
N GLU A 14 -29.21 -17.89 0.23
CA GLU A 14 -29.44 -19.11 -0.57
C GLU A 14 -28.63 -20.29 -0.03
N VAL A 15 -27.33 -20.08 0.21
CA VAL A 15 -26.43 -21.10 0.78
C VAL A 15 -26.89 -21.53 2.16
N LEU A 16 -27.34 -20.59 3.01
CA LEU A 16 -27.94 -20.90 4.31
C LEU A 16 -29.18 -21.80 4.16
N GLY A 17 -30.09 -21.44 3.25
CA GLY A 17 -31.30 -22.22 2.97
C GLY A 17 -30.99 -23.64 2.53
N ALA A 18 -30.05 -23.82 1.59
CA ALA A 18 -29.60 -25.13 1.15
C ALA A 18 -29.04 -25.98 2.31
N SER A 19 -28.19 -25.39 3.16
CA SER A 19 -27.60 -26.07 4.33
C SER A 19 -28.66 -26.51 5.34
N ILE A 20 -29.65 -25.65 5.62
CA ILE A 20 -30.78 -25.98 6.51
C ILE A 20 -31.57 -27.18 5.98
N ILE A 21 -31.95 -27.16 4.69
CA ILE A 21 -32.71 -28.26 4.09
C ILE A 21 -31.89 -29.54 4.01
N GLY A 22 -30.60 -29.46 3.71
CA GLY A 22 -29.69 -30.61 3.73
C GLY A 22 -29.70 -31.32 5.08
N LYS A 23 -29.64 -30.54 6.17
CA LYS A 23 -29.68 -31.08 7.54
C LYS A 23 -31.05 -31.65 7.91
N ILE A 24 -32.15 -30.96 7.57
CA ILE A 24 -33.52 -31.43 7.85
C ILE A 24 -33.81 -32.72 7.09
N SER A 25 -33.47 -32.76 5.79
CA SER A 25 -33.78 -33.90 4.91
C SER A 25 -32.78 -35.05 5.03
N LYS A 26 -31.62 -34.81 5.65
CA LYS A 26 -30.45 -35.72 5.69
C LYS A 26 -30.04 -36.17 4.29
N LYS A 27 -30.14 -35.28 3.32
CA LYS A 27 -29.78 -35.53 1.91
C LYS A 27 -28.71 -34.56 1.47
N ARG A 28 -27.90 -35.02 0.51
CA ARG A 28 -26.99 -34.13 -0.22
C ARG A 28 -27.84 -33.17 -1.06
N ILE A 29 -27.60 -31.88 -0.88
CA ILE A 29 -28.14 -30.82 -1.73
C ILE A 29 -27.08 -30.49 -2.77
N GLU A 30 -27.48 -30.46 -4.03
CA GLU A 30 -26.69 -29.96 -5.14
C GLU A 30 -27.04 -28.48 -5.31
N THR A 31 -26.06 -27.61 -5.16
CA THR A 31 -26.17 -26.20 -5.52
C THR A 31 -25.55 -26.01 -6.91
N PHE A 32 -26.11 -25.10 -7.70
CA PHE A 32 -25.68 -24.89 -9.08
C PHE A 32 -25.06 -23.51 -9.24
N LYS A 33 -24.25 -23.34 -10.29
CA LYS A 33 -23.80 -22.02 -10.73
C LYS A 33 -25.04 -21.19 -11.07
N ALA A 34 -25.06 -19.89 -10.75
CA ALA A 34 -26.20 -19.08 -11.20
C ALA A 34 -26.06 -18.81 -12.70
N GLY A 35 -27.16 -19.00 -13.42
CA GLY A 35 -27.23 -18.93 -14.88
C GLY A 35 -28.50 -19.59 -15.39
N ARG A 36 -28.46 -20.11 -16.63
CA ARG A 36 -29.60 -20.70 -17.40
C ARG A 36 -30.27 -21.94 -16.76
N ASP A 37 -29.98 -22.27 -15.51
CA ASP A 37 -30.53 -23.42 -14.77
C ASP A 37 -31.95 -23.15 -14.22
N GLY A 38 -32.72 -22.28 -14.88
CA GLY A 38 -34.15 -22.08 -14.61
C GLY A 38 -34.50 -21.44 -13.25
N GLY A 39 -33.51 -20.94 -12.51
CA GLY A 39 -33.75 -20.24 -11.24
C GLY A 39 -33.61 -21.09 -9.96
N VAL A 40 -33.15 -22.33 -10.05
CA VAL A 40 -33.04 -23.25 -8.91
C VAL A 40 -31.87 -22.88 -7.99
N ASP A 41 -32.12 -22.74 -6.68
CA ASP A 41 -31.09 -22.41 -5.69
C ASP A 41 -30.49 -23.67 -5.04
N GLY A 42 -31.21 -24.79 -5.09
CA GLY A 42 -30.67 -26.12 -4.76
C GLY A 42 -31.57 -27.26 -5.25
N ARG A 43 -30.97 -28.44 -5.49
CA ARG A 43 -31.66 -29.67 -5.89
C ARG A 43 -31.30 -30.82 -4.98
N PHE A 44 -32.22 -31.75 -4.78
CA PHE A 44 -31.96 -33.01 -4.08
C PHE A 44 -32.80 -34.14 -4.65
N TRP A 45 -32.36 -35.39 -4.44
CA TRP A 45 -33.03 -36.56 -5.00
C TRP A 45 -34.01 -37.22 -4.01
N ILE A 46 -35.20 -37.57 -4.49
CA ILE A 46 -36.23 -38.36 -3.80
C ILE A 46 -36.46 -39.65 -4.60
N GLY A 47 -35.66 -40.67 -4.31
CA GLY A 47 -35.56 -41.82 -5.20
C GLY A 47 -35.01 -41.36 -6.56
N ASN A 48 -35.74 -41.63 -7.64
CA ASN A 48 -35.40 -41.18 -8.99
C ASN A 48 -36.02 -39.82 -9.38
N ASN A 49 -36.70 -39.14 -8.44
CA ASN A 49 -37.39 -37.89 -8.71
C ASN A 49 -36.64 -36.70 -8.10
N GLU A 50 -36.68 -35.55 -8.77
CA GLU A 50 -36.04 -34.31 -8.29
C GLU A 50 -36.92 -33.56 -7.29
N GLY A 51 -36.29 -33.07 -6.23
CA GLY A 51 -36.78 -32.01 -5.35
C GLY A 51 -35.97 -30.73 -5.55
N ILE A 52 -36.64 -29.59 -5.50
CA ILE A 52 -36.08 -28.26 -5.78
C ILE A 52 -36.24 -27.35 -4.56
N ILE A 53 -35.23 -26.53 -4.29
CA ILE A 53 -35.19 -25.51 -3.25
C ILE A 53 -35.12 -24.15 -3.94
N GLN A 54 -35.96 -23.23 -3.49
CA GLN A 54 -35.91 -21.82 -3.87
C GLN A 54 -35.91 -20.94 -2.62
N CYS A 55 -34.95 -20.02 -2.57
CA CYS A 55 -34.81 -19.01 -1.54
C CYS A 55 -35.17 -17.63 -2.11
N LYS A 56 -35.86 -16.80 -1.32
CA LYS A 56 -36.15 -15.40 -1.63
C LYS A 56 -35.83 -14.51 -0.43
N HIS A 57 -34.76 -13.73 -0.52
CA HIS A 57 -34.31 -12.84 0.54
C HIS A 57 -35.06 -11.48 0.49
N TYR A 58 -36.26 -11.41 1.09
CA TYR A 58 -37.21 -10.29 1.01
C TYR A 58 -37.50 -9.67 2.40
N LEU A 59 -36.45 -9.45 3.20
CA LEU A 59 -36.57 -9.13 4.64
C LEU A 59 -37.40 -7.87 4.93
N GLU A 60 -37.20 -6.80 4.16
CA GLU A 60 -37.90 -5.51 4.31
C GLU A 60 -38.90 -5.22 3.18
N THR A 61 -39.01 -6.13 2.22
CA THR A 61 -39.91 -5.94 1.09
C THR A 61 -41.36 -6.21 1.51
N PRO A 62 -42.33 -5.34 1.19
CA PRO A 62 -43.74 -5.61 1.49
C PRO A 62 -44.22 -6.94 0.91
N TYR A 63 -44.92 -7.76 1.70
CA TYR A 63 -45.39 -9.10 1.31
C TYR A 63 -46.12 -9.15 -0.04
N ARG A 64 -46.88 -8.08 -0.38
CA ARG A 64 -47.56 -7.95 -1.68
C ARG A 64 -46.59 -8.02 -2.86
N LYS A 65 -45.41 -7.41 -2.75
CA LYS A 65 -44.39 -7.44 -3.80
C LYS A 65 -43.79 -8.83 -3.95
N LEU A 66 -43.53 -9.54 -2.83
CA LEU A 66 -43.11 -10.94 -2.87
C LEU A 66 -44.12 -11.79 -3.64
N ILE A 67 -45.40 -11.71 -3.27
CA ILE A 67 -46.46 -12.50 -3.92
C ILE A 67 -46.63 -12.17 -5.40
N ALA A 68 -46.55 -10.89 -5.76
CA ALA A 68 -46.61 -10.48 -7.16
C ALA A 68 -45.49 -11.16 -7.98
N LYS A 69 -44.24 -11.12 -7.48
CA LYS A 69 -43.06 -11.74 -8.09
C LYS A 69 -43.22 -13.27 -8.19
N LEU A 70 -43.71 -13.92 -7.13
CA LEU A 70 -43.95 -15.37 -7.13
C LEU A 70 -44.95 -15.77 -8.22
N LYS A 71 -46.06 -15.03 -8.36
CA LYS A 71 -47.10 -15.30 -9.36
C LYS A 71 -46.64 -15.01 -10.79
N SER A 72 -45.89 -13.94 -11.00
CA SER A 72 -45.51 -13.50 -12.34
C SER A 72 -44.31 -14.25 -12.92
N GLU A 73 -43.36 -14.66 -12.09
CA GLU A 73 -42.07 -15.21 -12.56
C GLU A 73 -41.81 -16.63 -12.07
N GLU A 74 -42.01 -16.91 -10.78
CA GLU A 74 -41.55 -18.18 -10.19
C GLU A 74 -42.48 -19.37 -10.50
N VAL A 75 -43.80 -19.16 -10.49
CA VAL A 75 -44.77 -20.24 -10.79
C VAL A 75 -44.55 -20.81 -12.19
N GLU A 76 -44.32 -19.96 -13.18
CA GLU A 76 -44.11 -20.41 -14.56
C GLU A 76 -42.84 -21.28 -14.67
N LYS A 77 -41.78 -20.93 -13.94
CA LYS A 77 -40.53 -21.71 -13.89
C LYS A 77 -40.75 -23.06 -13.23
N VAL A 78 -41.40 -23.11 -12.07
CA VAL A 78 -41.66 -24.35 -11.34
C VAL A 78 -42.54 -25.31 -12.15
N ASN A 79 -43.55 -24.80 -12.85
CA ASN A 79 -44.39 -25.59 -13.74
C ASN A 79 -43.64 -26.20 -14.93
N LYS A 80 -42.57 -25.54 -15.41
CA LYS A 80 -41.68 -26.08 -16.45
C LYS A 80 -40.75 -27.16 -15.89
N LEU A 81 -40.20 -26.95 -14.70
CA LEU A 81 -39.27 -27.87 -14.03
C LEU A 81 -39.98 -29.15 -13.53
N LYS A 82 -41.27 -29.06 -13.17
CA LYS A 82 -42.10 -30.15 -12.66
C LYS A 82 -41.42 -30.98 -11.54
N PRO A 83 -40.92 -30.34 -10.46
CA PRO A 83 -40.32 -31.09 -9.37
C PRO A 83 -41.36 -31.97 -8.68
N SER A 84 -40.89 -33.10 -8.15
CA SER A 84 -41.72 -33.97 -7.30
C SER A 84 -41.94 -33.37 -5.92
N LYS A 85 -41.06 -32.46 -5.50
CA LYS A 85 -41.19 -31.67 -4.27
C LYS A 85 -40.53 -30.30 -4.45
N TYR A 86 -41.27 -29.23 -4.14
CA TYR A 86 -40.75 -27.87 -4.15
C TYR A 86 -40.70 -27.32 -2.71
N ILE A 87 -39.52 -26.85 -2.29
CA ILE A 87 -39.30 -26.21 -0.99
C ILE A 87 -39.08 -24.71 -1.22
N PHE A 88 -39.91 -23.90 -0.58
CA PHE A 88 -39.84 -22.44 -0.68
C PHE A 88 -39.35 -21.85 0.64
N ILE A 89 -38.30 -21.03 0.58
CA ILE A 89 -37.65 -20.40 1.72
C ILE A 89 -37.66 -18.88 1.54
N THR A 90 -37.99 -18.14 2.59
CA THR A 90 -37.90 -16.67 2.55
C THR A 90 -37.44 -16.08 3.87
N SER A 91 -36.70 -14.97 3.81
CA SER A 91 -36.30 -14.19 4.99
C SER A 91 -37.43 -13.30 5.53
N GLN A 92 -38.60 -13.30 4.88
CA GLN A 92 -39.79 -12.57 5.33
C GLN A 92 -40.55 -13.32 6.42
N LYS A 93 -41.15 -12.56 7.36
CA LYS A 93 -42.07 -13.09 8.36
C LYS A 93 -43.35 -13.62 7.70
N LEU A 94 -43.76 -14.85 8.02
CA LEU A 94 -44.92 -15.47 7.38
C LEU A 94 -46.04 -15.80 8.38
N SER A 95 -47.24 -15.29 8.10
CA SER A 95 -48.45 -15.71 8.81
C SER A 95 -48.96 -17.06 8.30
N ARG A 96 -49.85 -17.71 9.07
CA ARG A 96 -50.57 -18.92 8.62
C ARG A 96 -51.36 -18.69 7.32
N LEU A 97 -51.92 -17.50 7.13
CA LEU A 97 -52.63 -17.16 5.89
C LEU A 97 -51.64 -17.00 4.72
N ASN A 98 -50.45 -16.45 4.98
CA ASN A 98 -49.41 -16.29 3.95
C ASN A 98 -48.92 -17.65 3.45
N LYS A 99 -48.67 -18.62 4.36
CA LYS A 99 -48.26 -19.98 3.96
C LYS A 99 -49.34 -20.67 3.12
N LYS A 100 -50.61 -20.53 3.49
CA LYS A 100 -51.74 -21.03 2.69
C LYS A 100 -51.82 -20.40 1.30
N GLU A 101 -51.55 -19.10 1.19
CA GLU A 101 -51.54 -18.42 -0.10
C GLU A 101 -50.40 -18.94 -0.98
N ILE A 102 -49.18 -19.01 -0.46
CA ILE A 102 -48.00 -19.52 -1.18
C ILE A 102 -48.21 -20.99 -1.59
N TYR A 103 -48.75 -21.82 -0.71
CA TYR A 103 -49.10 -23.21 -1.02
C TYR A 103 -50.03 -23.31 -2.23
N LYS A 104 -51.10 -22.49 -2.26
CA LYS A 104 -52.04 -22.45 -3.40
C LYS A 104 -51.38 -21.99 -4.69
N ILE A 105 -50.45 -21.04 -4.61
CA ILE A 105 -49.73 -20.49 -5.77
C ILE A 105 -48.88 -21.58 -6.46
N PHE A 106 -48.24 -22.45 -5.68
CA PHE A 106 -47.32 -23.48 -6.19
C PHE A 106 -47.92 -24.89 -6.24
N TYR A 107 -49.22 -25.05 -6.00
CA TYR A 107 -49.90 -26.35 -6.14
C TYR A 107 -49.84 -26.83 -7.60
N PRO A 108 -49.48 -28.10 -7.90
CA PRO A 108 -49.32 -29.24 -6.98
C PRO A 108 -47.87 -29.52 -6.52
N HIS A 109 -46.90 -28.65 -6.83
CA HIS A 109 -45.47 -28.90 -6.61
C HIS A 109 -45.02 -28.75 -5.15
N ILE A 110 -45.65 -27.85 -4.39
CA ILE A 110 -45.56 -27.84 -2.93
C ILE A 110 -46.54 -28.87 -2.39
N ILE A 111 -46.03 -29.92 -1.73
CA ILE A 111 -46.85 -31.04 -1.27
C ILE A 111 -47.64 -30.63 -0.02
N ARG A 112 -46.99 -29.91 0.91
CA ARG A 112 -47.57 -29.54 2.20
C ARG A 112 -47.07 -28.17 2.66
N GLU A 113 -47.85 -27.47 3.49
CA GLU A 113 -47.53 -26.11 3.97
C GLU A 113 -46.21 -26.02 4.76
N ASP A 114 -45.66 -27.13 5.26
CA ASP A 114 -44.37 -27.20 5.96
C ASP A 114 -43.16 -27.27 5.01
N ASP A 115 -43.37 -27.39 3.71
CA ASP A 115 -42.34 -27.17 2.70
C ASP A 115 -42.11 -25.65 2.44
N ILE A 116 -42.80 -24.79 3.19
CA ILE A 116 -42.67 -23.33 3.17
C ILE A 116 -42.04 -22.84 4.48
N TYR A 117 -40.83 -22.31 4.37
CA TYR A 117 -40.04 -21.78 5.49
C TYR A 117 -40.00 -20.24 5.43
N GLY A 118 -40.56 -19.59 6.44
CA GLY A 118 -40.42 -18.15 6.68
C GLY A 118 -39.35 -17.85 7.73
N LYS A 119 -39.17 -16.56 8.03
CA LYS A 119 -38.17 -16.07 9.01
C LYS A 119 -38.24 -16.83 10.34
N GLU A 120 -39.44 -17.00 10.90
CA GLU A 120 -39.65 -17.67 12.18
C GLU A 120 -39.25 -19.15 12.16
N ASP A 121 -39.52 -19.87 11.05
CA ASP A 121 -39.16 -21.28 10.92
C ASP A 121 -37.63 -21.45 10.88
N LEU A 122 -36.94 -20.56 10.15
CA LEU A 122 -35.49 -20.56 10.03
C LEU A 122 -34.82 -20.24 11.37
N ILE A 123 -35.28 -19.20 12.07
CA ILE A 123 -34.76 -18.83 13.40
C ILE A 123 -34.98 -19.97 14.40
N ASN A 124 -36.15 -20.60 14.40
CA ASN A 124 -36.45 -21.74 15.28
C ASN A 124 -35.54 -22.94 14.99
N PHE A 125 -35.20 -23.18 13.72
CA PHE A 125 -34.26 -24.22 13.34
C PHE A 125 -32.84 -23.90 13.82
N LEU A 126 -32.35 -22.70 13.52
CA LEU A 126 -30.99 -22.26 13.84
C LEU A 126 -30.75 -22.11 15.35
N SER A 127 -31.79 -21.82 16.14
CA SER A 127 -31.69 -21.66 17.59
C SER A 127 -31.45 -22.97 18.35
N LYS A 128 -31.57 -24.13 17.68
CA LYS A 128 -31.33 -25.43 18.32
C LYS A 128 -29.85 -25.73 18.38
N LYS A 129 -29.37 -26.16 19.55
CA LYS A 129 -27.95 -26.52 19.79
C LYS A 129 -27.40 -27.54 18.79
N GLU A 130 -28.22 -28.49 18.33
CA GLU A 130 -27.85 -29.50 17.33
C GLU A 130 -27.54 -28.92 15.93
N ASN A 131 -27.93 -27.67 15.67
CA ASN A 131 -27.76 -26.97 14.39
C ASN A 131 -26.70 -25.86 14.45
N GLN A 132 -25.98 -25.74 15.57
CA GLN A 132 -24.98 -24.69 15.79
C GLN A 132 -23.88 -24.67 14.71
N GLU A 133 -23.49 -25.85 14.21
CA GLU A 133 -22.54 -26.02 13.11
C GLU A 133 -22.92 -25.20 11.86
N ILE A 134 -24.21 -25.13 11.52
CA ILE A 134 -24.70 -24.37 10.34
C ILE A 134 -24.58 -22.87 10.60
N VAL A 135 -24.85 -22.44 11.84
CA VAL A 135 -24.70 -21.03 12.23
C VAL A 135 -23.24 -20.64 12.10
N GLU A 136 -22.32 -21.42 12.68
CA GLU A 136 -20.87 -21.15 12.69
C GLU A 136 -20.25 -21.14 11.28
N GLN A 137 -20.76 -21.96 10.35
CA GLN A 137 -20.38 -21.91 8.94
C GLN A 137 -20.80 -20.61 8.23
N ASN A 138 -21.78 -19.89 8.78
CA ASN A 138 -22.27 -18.61 8.28
C ASN A 138 -21.77 -17.47 9.18
N ILE A 139 -20.50 -17.09 9.01
CA ILE A 139 -19.76 -16.17 9.90
C ILE A 139 -20.52 -14.88 10.21
N LYS A 140 -21.06 -14.20 9.17
CA LYS A 140 -21.83 -12.96 9.36
C LYS A 140 -23.04 -13.18 10.26
N LEU A 141 -23.79 -14.27 10.04
CA LEU A 141 -24.98 -14.61 10.83
C LEU A 141 -24.63 -14.99 12.28
N TRP A 142 -23.53 -15.71 12.47
CA TRP A 142 -23.08 -16.17 13.77
C TRP A 142 -22.64 -15.00 14.66
N ILE A 143 -21.75 -14.16 14.13
CA ILE A 143 -21.15 -13.04 14.85
C ILE A 143 -22.19 -11.99 15.23
N THR A 144 -23.16 -11.72 14.36
CA THR A 144 -24.21 -10.72 14.63
C THR A 144 -25.40 -11.30 15.39
N SER A 145 -25.28 -12.49 15.99
CA SER A 145 -26.32 -13.03 16.85
C SER A 145 -26.24 -12.42 18.24
N ALA A 146 -27.40 -12.09 18.85
CA ALA A 146 -27.43 -11.36 20.12
C ALA A 146 -26.58 -12.01 21.23
N SER A 147 -26.62 -13.34 21.33
CA SER A 147 -25.82 -14.09 22.31
C SER A 147 -24.31 -14.04 22.05
N VAL A 148 -23.90 -13.95 20.79
CA VAL A 148 -22.48 -13.85 20.43
C VAL A 148 -21.99 -12.42 20.59
N LEU A 149 -22.83 -11.42 20.27
CA LEU A 149 -22.55 -10.02 20.57
C LEU A 149 -22.35 -9.81 22.06
N ASP A 150 -23.20 -10.38 22.92
CA ASP A 150 -23.00 -10.35 24.38
C ASP A 150 -21.63 -10.95 24.78
N ILE A 151 -21.22 -12.05 24.16
CA ILE A 151 -19.89 -12.65 24.39
C ILE A 151 -18.80 -11.70 23.92
N ILE A 152 -18.92 -11.12 22.73
CA ILE A 152 -17.95 -10.18 22.16
C ILE A 152 -17.77 -8.96 23.09
N TYR A 153 -18.87 -8.37 23.57
CA TYR A 153 -18.82 -7.22 24.46
C TYR A 153 -18.23 -7.56 25.83
N ASN A 154 -18.61 -8.70 26.42
CA ASN A 154 -18.07 -9.10 27.72
C ASN A 154 -16.60 -9.52 27.67
N ASN A 155 -16.13 -9.99 26.51
CA ASN A 155 -14.76 -10.41 26.30
C ASN A 155 -13.83 -9.28 25.86
N ALA A 156 -14.36 -8.09 25.54
CA ALA A 156 -13.50 -6.95 25.26
C ALA A 156 -12.84 -6.47 26.56
N ILE A 157 -11.51 -6.37 26.56
CA ILE A 157 -10.82 -5.72 27.67
C ILE A 157 -11.25 -4.25 27.70
N LYS A 158 -11.69 -3.77 28.87
CA LYS A 158 -12.30 -2.44 29.04
C LYS A 158 -11.50 -1.32 28.37
N GLY A 159 -12.21 -0.27 27.93
CA GLY A 159 -11.60 0.93 27.38
C GLY A 159 -11.43 0.83 25.86
N ARG A 160 -10.19 0.79 25.37
CA ARG A 160 -9.91 0.79 23.92
C ARG A 160 -10.43 -0.45 23.22
N SER A 161 -10.12 -1.63 23.74
CA SER A 161 -10.48 -2.88 23.04
C SER A 161 -11.99 -3.01 22.86
N GLU A 162 -12.78 -2.47 23.79
CA GLU A 162 -14.25 -2.36 23.67
C GLU A 162 -14.67 -1.45 22.50
N SER A 163 -14.09 -0.26 22.37
CA SER A 163 -14.34 0.63 21.23
C SER A 163 -13.91 0.00 19.91
N THR A 164 -12.72 -0.60 19.85
CA THR A 164 -12.18 -1.19 18.63
C THR A 164 -13.04 -2.37 18.17
N ILE A 165 -13.47 -3.27 19.06
CA ILE A 165 -14.29 -4.41 18.66
C ILE A 165 -15.72 -3.99 18.24
N LEU A 166 -16.26 -2.93 18.84
CA LEU A 166 -17.52 -2.30 18.42
C LEU A 166 -17.42 -1.78 16.99
N ASP A 167 -16.37 -1.00 16.70
CA ASP A 167 -16.13 -0.46 15.36
C ASP A 167 -15.94 -1.57 14.31
N ILE A 168 -15.30 -2.67 14.72
CA ILE A 168 -15.12 -3.86 13.87
C ILE A 168 -16.47 -4.50 13.53
N GLU A 169 -17.30 -4.75 14.54
CA GLU A 169 -18.62 -5.37 14.38
C GLU A 169 -19.53 -4.56 13.46
N GLU A 170 -19.58 -3.25 13.66
CA GLU A 170 -20.40 -2.35 12.84
C GLU A 170 -20.02 -2.42 11.36
N ASN A 171 -18.77 -2.73 11.01
CA ASN A 171 -18.29 -2.76 9.63
C ASN A 171 -18.23 -4.16 9.00
N THR A 172 -18.43 -5.24 9.76
CA THR A 172 -18.29 -6.63 9.28
C THR A 172 -19.27 -7.02 8.17
N TYR A 173 -20.45 -6.40 8.07
CA TYR A 173 -21.42 -6.77 7.02
C TYR A 173 -20.90 -6.52 5.60
N LYS A 174 -20.01 -5.54 5.41
CA LYS A 174 -19.36 -5.25 4.12
C LYS A 174 -18.29 -6.26 3.76
N TYR A 175 -17.81 -7.04 4.73
CA TYR A 175 -16.72 -7.98 4.51
C TYR A 175 -17.12 -9.12 3.58
N ALA A 176 -16.30 -9.38 2.57
CA ALA A 176 -16.42 -10.54 1.71
C ALA A 176 -15.47 -11.65 2.18
N VAL A 177 -16.00 -12.85 2.40
CA VAL A 177 -15.18 -14.02 2.72
C VAL A 177 -14.44 -14.48 1.47
N THR A 178 -13.17 -14.08 1.38
CA THR A 178 -12.23 -14.42 0.29
C THR A 178 -11.40 -15.65 0.61
N GLU A 179 -10.60 -16.11 -0.36
CA GLU A 179 -9.63 -17.17 -0.10
C GLU A 179 -8.60 -16.77 0.98
N HIS A 180 -8.22 -15.49 1.03
CA HIS A 180 -7.34 -14.95 2.07
C HIS A 180 -7.90 -15.11 3.48
N HIS A 181 -9.23 -15.03 3.64
CA HIS A 181 -9.87 -15.30 4.93
C HIS A 181 -9.57 -16.70 5.44
N ARG A 182 -9.76 -17.70 4.56
CA ARG A 182 -9.55 -19.11 4.90
C ARG A 182 -8.09 -19.39 5.21
N LYS A 183 -7.17 -18.83 4.42
CA LYS A 183 -5.72 -18.94 4.62
C LYS A 183 -5.31 -18.31 5.96
N GLY A 184 -5.75 -17.09 6.25
CA GLY A 184 -5.44 -16.40 7.50
C GLY A 184 -6.01 -17.12 8.73
N LEU A 185 -7.25 -17.62 8.65
CA LEU A 185 -7.85 -18.40 9.74
C LEU A 185 -7.08 -19.71 9.98
N LYS A 186 -6.71 -20.42 8.91
CA LYS A 186 -5.93 -21.67 9.00
C LYS A 186 -4.56 -21.44 9.65
N MET A 187 -3.83 -20.39 9.25
CA MET A 187 -2.55 -20.05 9.88
C MET A 187 -2.71 -19.74 11.37
N LEU A 188 -3.76 -19.00 11.74
CA LEU A 188 -4.05 -18.68 13.14
C LEU A 188 -4.47 -19.92 13.96
N GLU A 189 -5.13 -20.90 13.34
CA GLU A 189 -5.48 -22.19 13.93
C GLU A 189 -4.26 -23.10 14.13
N GLU A 190 -3.38 -23.19 13.13
CA GLU A 190 -2.20 -24.06 13.14
C GLU A 190 -1.03 -23.50 13.96
N ASN A 191 -0.81 -22.19 13.91
CA ASN A 191 0.42 -21.59 14.43
C ASN A 191 0.21 -20.59 15.58
N ASN A 192 -1.04 -20.36 16.00
CA ASN A 192 -1.45 -19.37 17.01
C ASN A 192 -1.14 -17.90 16.65
N VAL A 193 -0.43 -17.63 15.55
CA VAL A 193 0.01 -16.30 15.13
C VAL A 193 -0.21 -16.12 13.61
N VAL A 194 -0.68 -14.94 13.20
CA VAL A 194 -0.73 -14.54 11.79
C VAL A 194 -0.20 -13.11 11.63
N ILE A 195 0.76 -12.93 10.72
CA ILE A 195 1.37 -11.63 10.40
C ILE A 195 0.97 -11.23 8.99
N MET A 196 0.04 -10.29 8.85
CA MET A 196 -0.49 -9.87 7.55
C MET A 196 0.33 -8.71 6.98
N THR A 197 1.08 -8.95 5.89
CA THR A 197 1.84 -7.91 5.19
C THR A 197 1.23 -7.53 3.86
N GLY A 198 1.50 -6.34 3.33
CA GLY A 198 0.98 -5.93 2.01
C GLY A 198 0.89 -4.42 1.78
N GLU A 199 0.48 -4.01 0.59
CA GLU A 199 0.32 -2.61 0.18
C GLU A 199 -0.82 -1.89 0.92
N PRO A 200 -0.80 -0.54 1.04
CA PRO A 200 -1.91 0.23 1.60
C PRO A 200 -3.24 -0.02 0.86
N GLY A 201 -4.34 -0.10 1.59
CA GLY A 201 -5.69 -0.27 1.00
C GLY A 201 -6.06 -1.68 0.50
N ILE A 202 -5.15 -2.67 0.55
CA ILE A 202 -5.44 -4.06 0.13
C ILE A 202 -6.44 -4.81 1.03
N GLY A 203 -6.78 -4.27 2.20
CA GLY A 203 -7.72 -4.89 3.13
C GLY A 203 -7.09 -5.74 4.24
N LYS A 204 -5.81 -5.50 4.60
CA LYS A 204 -5.14 -6.19 5.73
C LYS A 204 -5.90 -6.01 7.04
N THR A 205 -6.16 -4.75 7.41
CA THR A 205 -6.96 -4.37 8.58
C THR A 205 -8.33 -5.01 8.54
N THR A 206 -9.00 -5.01 7.38
CA THR A 206 -10.32 -5.63 7.24
C THR A 206 -10.28 -7.14 7.49
N LEU A 207 -9.28 -7.85 6.96
CA LEU A 207 -9.11 -9.28 7.22
C LEU A 207 -8.81 -9.54 8.70
N ALA A 208 -7.88 -8.79 9.28
CA ALA A 208 -7.45 -8.91 10.66
C ALA A 208 -8.60 -8.65 11.65
N ASN A 209 -9.38 -7.60 11.43
CA ASN A 209 -10.60 -7.27 12.16
C ASN A 209 -11.59 -8.45 12.18
N ASN A 210 -11.85 -9.06 11.02
CA ASN A 210 -12.80 -10.17 10.94
C ASN A 210 -12.27 -11.45 11.62
N LEU A 211 -10.97 -11.74 11.52
CA LEU A 211 -10.37 -12.84 12.29
C LEU A 211 -10.45 -12.58 13.80
N ALA A 212 -10.22 -11.33 14.22
CA ALA A 212 -10.32 -10.96 15.62
C ALA A 212 -11.73 -11.20 16.17
N LEU A 213 -12.74 -10.72 15.44
CA LEU A 213 -14.14 -10.88 15.79
C LEU A 213 -14.56 -12.35 15.93
N ILE A 214 -14.08 -13.23 15.03
CA ILE A 214 -14.31 -14.68 15.11
C ILE A 214 -13.76 -15.25 16.41
N TYR A 215 -12.53 -14.91 16.80
CA TYR A 215 -11.92 -15.46 18.00
C TYR A 215 -12.52 -14.89 19.28
N THR A 216 -12.90 -13.61 19.30
CA THR A 216 -13.65 -13.02 20.41
C THR A 216 -14.99 -13.75 20.60
N ALA A 217 -15.69 -14.05 19.50
CA ALA A 217 -16.90 -14.87 19.50
C ALA A 217 -16.67 -16.32 19.98
N LYS A 218 -15.48 -16.90 19.74
CA LYS A 218 -15.05 -18.20 20.30
C LYS A 218 -14.71 -18.15 21.80
N GLY A 219 -14.88 -17.00 22.46
CA GLY A 219 -14.66 -16.84 23.90
C GLY A 219 -13.27 -16.33 24.29
N TYR A 220 -12.50 -15.75 23.36
CA TYR A 220 -11.22 -15.11 23.67
C TYR A 220 -11.43 -13.68 24.13
N GLU A 221 -10.74 -13.27 25.20
CA GLU A 221 -10.67 -11.88 25.62
C GLU A 221 -9.91 -11.07 24.57
N PHE A 222 -10.51 -10.00 24.04
CA PHE A 222 -9.93 -9.15 23.00
C PHE A 222 -9.07 -8.05 23.59
N CYS A 223 -7.79 -8.03 23.21
CA CYS A 223 -6.80 -7.06 23.62
C CYS A 223 -6.25 -6.31 22.40
N ASP A 224 -6.66 -5.05 22.23
CA ASP A 224 -6.14 -4.16 21.20
C ASP A 224 -4.85 -3.47 21.66
N ILE A 225 -3.75 -3.68 20.93
CA ILE A 225 -2.42 -3.16 21.25
C ILE A 225 -2.12 -2.04 20.24
N GLU A 226 -1.93 -0.80 20.73
CA GLU A 226 -1.71 0.35 19.84
C GLU A 226 -0.22 0.62 19.58
N GLU A 227 0.61 0.65 20.64
CA GLU A 227 1.97 1.19 20.51
C GLU A 227 3.06 0.40 21.26
N ASN A 228 2.73 -0.38 22.30
CA ASN A 228 3.74 -1.04 23.13
C ASN A 228 3.30 -2.44 23.58
N ILE A 229 4.11 -3.44 23.23
CA ILE A 229 3.88 -4.84 23.61
C ILE A 229 3.97 -5.11 25.11
N SER A 230 4.47 -4.15 25.89
CA SER A 230 4.49 -4.20 27.36
C SER A 230 3.08 -4.29 27.96
N GLU A 231 2.08 -3.71 27.28
CA GLU A 231 0.66 -3.87 27.65
C GLU A 231 0.25 -5.34 27.54
N ALA A 232 0.62 -5.98 26.44
CA ALA A 232 0.34 -7.39 26.18
C ALA A 232 1.08 -8.32 27.17
N GLU A 233 2.35 -8.04 27.46
CA GLU A 233 3.13 -8.80 28.46
C GLU A 233 2.53 -8.69 29.88
N SER A 234 1.94 -7.55 30.25
CA SER A 234 1.29 -7.39 31.57
C SER A 234 0.05 -8.25 31.75
N LEU A 235 -0.63 -8.55 30.63
CA LEU A 235 -1.81 -9.42 30.54
C LEU A 235 -1.44 -10.89 30.31
N PHE A 236 -0.24 -11.16 29.79
CA PHE A 236 0.31 -12.50 29.59
C PHE A 236 0.71 -13.13 30.93
N ARG A 237 -0.27 -13.66 31.66
CA ARG A 237 -0.03 -14.40 32.91
C ARG A 237 -0.02 -15.90 32.64
N GLU A 238 1.18 -16.50 32.64
CA GLU A 238 1.40 -17.94 32.37
C GLU A 238 0.62 -18.91 33.28
N LYS A 239 0.08 -18.43 34.41
CA LYS A 239 -0.71 -19.23 35.37
C LYS A 239 -2.22 -19.11 35.20
N GLU A 240 -2.71 -18.25 34.32
CA GLU A 240 -4.15 -18.07 34.09
C GLU A 240 -4.55 -18.78 32.78
N GLU A 241 -5.50 -19.72 32.85
CA GLU A 241 -6.08 -20.43 31.69
C GLU A 241 -6.97 -19.53 30.80
N ARG A 242 -6.81 -18.21 30.91
CA ARG A 242 -7.60 -17.26 30.13
C ARG A 242 -7.24 -17.36 28.65
N LYS A 243 -8.28 -17.40 27.83
CA LYS A 243 -8.15 -17.31 26.38
C LYS A 243 -8.04 -15.85 26.01
N ILE A 244 -6.93 -15.43 25.41
CA ILE A 244 -6.70 -14.02 25.06
C ILE A 244 -6.27 -13.93 23.59
N LEU A 245 -6.93 -13.04 22.86
CA LEU A 245 -6.55 -12.64 21.53
C LEU A 245 -5.86 -11.28 21.61
N PHE A 246 -4.59 -11.28 21.26
CA PHE A 246 -3.82 -10.06 21.06
C PHE A 246 -3.99 -9.60 19.61
N TYR A 247 -4.34 -8.33 19.44
CA TYR A 247 -4.56 -7.71 18.14
C TYR A 247 -3.68 -6.49 18.02
N CYS A 248 -2.97 -6.35 16.90
CA CYS A 248 -2.35 -5.10 16.56
C CYS A 248 -2.48 -4.78 15.07
N ASP A 249 -3.11 -3.64 14.81
CA ASP A 249 -3.24 -3.06 13.47
C ASP A 249 -2.10 -2.08 13.17
N ASP A 250 -1.53 -2.19 11.98
CA ASP A 250 -0.37 -1.45 11.47
C ASP A 250 0.82 -1.43 12.45
N PHE A 251 1.06 -2.56 13.12
CA PHE A 251 1.98 -2.71 14.26
C PHE A 251 3.41 -2.23 14.00
N LEU A 252 3.96 -2.45 12.80
CA LEU A 252 5.34 -2.03 12.51
C LEU A 252 5.43 -0.56 12.10
N GLY A 253 4.30 0.10 11.85
CA GLY A 253 4.22 1.55 11.82
C GLY A 253 4.46 2.12 13.22
N SER A 254 4.86 3.39 13.29
CA SER A 254 5.16 4.16 14.50
C SER A 254 6.16 3.61 15.54
N ASN A 255 6.30 2.33 15.90
CA ASN A 255 7.07 1.94 17.11
C ASN A 255 7.97 0.70 16.99
N LEU A 256 8.29 0.23 15.78
CA LEU A 256 9.19 -0.91 15.61
C LEU A 256 10.64 -0.60 16.07
N TYR A 257 11.20 0.56 15.75
CA TYR A 257 12.59 0.89 16.08
C TYR A 257 12.84 1.06 17.59
N ASP A 258 11.88 1.58 18.36
CA ASP A 258 11.94 1.61 19.83
C ASP A 258 11.89 0.19 20.44
N ALA A 259 11.31 -0.77 19.73
CA ALA A 259 11.40 -2.18 20.07
C ALA A 259 12.72 -2.80 19.58
N ILE A 260 13.33 -2.35 18.49
CA ILE A 260 14.54 -2.97 17.94
C ILE A 260 15.81 -2.48 18.66
N ASN A 261 16.03 -1.17 18.78
CA ASN A 261 17.29 -0.60 19.28
C ASN A 261 17.49 -0.72 20.82
N ASN A 262 16.41 -0.74 21.62
CA ASN A 262 16.49 -0.78 23.09
C ASN A 262 16.78 -2.16 23.72
N LYS A 263 17.47 -3.09 23.02
CA LYS A 263 17.54 -4.52 23.39
C LYS A 263 16.15 -5.17 23.54
N ARG A 264 15.10 -4.54 22.98
CA ARG A 264 13.71 -4.99 23.01
C ARG A 264 13.35 -5.93 21.84
N ASP A 265 14.28 -6.13 20.89
CA ASP A 265 14.24 -7.14 19.81
C ASP A 265 13.86 -8.51 20.34
N SER A 266 14.32 -8.78 21.55
CA SER A 266 14.07 -10.01 22.24
C SER A 266 12.61 -10.15 22.68
N HIS A 267 11.88 -9.07 22.99
CA HIS A 267 10.57 -9.15 23.62
C HIS A 267 9.45 -9.50 22.65
N ILE A 268 9.33 -8.85 21.49
CA ILE A 268 8.29 -9.23 20.52
C ILE A 268 8.52 -10.62 19.95
N VAL A 269 9.76 -10.94 19.56
CA VAL A 269 10.11 -12.26 19.05
C VAL A 269 9.89 -13.31 20.13
N LYS A 270 10.24 -13.03 21.40
CA LYS A 270 9.90 -13.93 22.53
C LYS A 270 8.39 -14.03 22.73
N PHE A 271 7.65 -12.95 22.61
CA PHE A 271 6.20 -12.91 22.78
C PHE A 271 5.50 -13.74 21.70
N ILE A 272 5.85 -13.54 20.43
CA ILE A 272 5.42 -14.38 19.30
C ILE A 272 5.78 -15.84 19.58
N ASN A 273 7.04 -16.15 19.93
CA ASN A 273 7.47 -17.52 20.21
C ASN A 273 6.79 -18.15 21.44
N ARG A 274 6.33 -17.35 22.41
CA ARG A 274 5.53 -17.82 23.55
C ARG A 274 4.11 -18.15 23.11
N ILE A 275 3.48 -17.27 22.33
CA ILE A 275 2.13 -17.48 21.80
C ILE A 275 2.08 -18.68 20.86
N ILE A 276 3.09 -18.87 20.00
CA ILE A 276 3.19 -20.06 19.14
C ILE A 276 3.09 -21.36 19.96
N LYS A 277 3.52 -21.35 21.23
CA LYS A 277 3.51 -22.52 22.11
C LYS A 277 2.32 -22.59 23.08
N ASP A 278 1.43 -21.61 23.08
CA ASP A 278 0.30 -21.53 24.00
C ASP A 278 -1.02 -21.44 23.23
N ASP A 279 -1.72 -22.57 23.13
CA ASP A 279 -2.99 -22.69 22.41
C ASP A 279 -4.14 -21.88 23.04
N SER A 280 -3.96 -21.36 24.26
CA SER A 280 -4.90 -20.43 24.87
C SER A 280 -4.71 -18.99 24.40
N LYS A 281 -3.66 -18.69 23.61
CA LYS A 281 -3.33 -17.35 23.16
C LYS A 281 -3.33 -17.29 21.64
N LYS A 282 -3.81 -16.18 21.10
CA LYS A 282 -3.80 -15.91 19.66
C LYS A 282 -3.20 -14.54 19.41
N PHE A 283 -2.49 -14.37 18.30
CA PHE A 283 -1.92 -13.10 17.92
C PHE A 283 -2.17 -12.77 16.45
N ILE A 284 -2.79 -11.62 16.21
CA ILE A 284 -3.04 -11.08 14.87
C ILE A 284 -2.27 -9.78 14.74
N LEU A 285 -1.45 -9.69 13.70
CA LEU A 285 -0.65 -8.53 13.37
C LEU A 285 -0.94 -8.09 11.95
N THR A 286 -1.06 -6.78 11.69
CA THR A 286 -0.97 -6.24 10.33
C THR A 286 0.23 -5.31 10.19
N SER A 287 0.86 -5.32 9.01
CA SER A 287 1.93 -4.39 8.70
C SER A 287 2.15 -4.21 7.19
N ARG A 288 3.06 -3.32 6.82
CA ARG A 288 3.51 -3.12 5.44
C ARG A 288 4.71 -4.01 5.17
N THR A 289 4.78 -4.51 3.94
CA THR A 289 5.87 -5.39 3.48
C THR A 289 7.23 -4.71 3.61
N SER A 290 7.35 -3.43 3.24
CA SER A 290 8.60 -2.68 3.35
C SER A 290 9.09 -2.53 4.79
N ILE A 291 8.17 -2.39 5.74
CA ILE A 291 8.53 -2.24 7.16
C ILE A 291 8.93 -3.59 7.76
N LEU A 292 8.20 -4.67 7.45
CA LEU A 292 8.59 -6.00 7.92
C LEU A 292 9.91 -6.47 7.31
N ASN A 293 10.16 -6.17 6.03
CA ASN A 293 11.44 -6.47 5.39
C ASN A 293 12.61 -5.75 6.06
N LYS A 294 12.43 -4.48 6.45
CA LYS A 294 13.41 -3.76 7.27
C LYS A 294 13.60 -4.42 8.65
N ALA A 295 12.54 -4.90 9.28
CA ALA A 295 12.64 -5.66 10.53
C ALA A 295 13.51 -6.93 10.37
N TYR A 296 13.34 -7.65 9.25
CA TYR A 296 14.14 -8.84 8.93
C TYR A 296 15.61 -8.52 8.64
N SER A 297 15.91 -7.39 7.99
CA SER A 297 17.29 -6.99 7.72
C SER A 297 18.04 -6.53 8.96
N LEU A 298 17.34 -5.86 9.89
CA LEU A 298 17.93 -5.27 11.10
C LEU A 298 18.13 -6.28 12.25
N SER A 299 17.36 -7.37 12.29
CA SER A 299 17.38 -8.31 13.42
C SER A 299 17.55 -9.76 12.99
N HIS A 300 18.70 -10.36 13.31
CA HIS A 300 18.95 -11.80 13.14
C HIS A 300 17.91 -12.69 13.84
N ARG A 301 17.19 -12.19 14.85
CA ARG A 301 16.13 -12.93 15.55
C ARG A 301 14.80 -12.94 14.80
N PHE A 302 14.55 -11.91 13.98
CA PHE A 302 13.44 -11.91 13.03
C PHE A 302 13.74 -12.81 11.82
N GLN A 303 15.01 -13.01 11.46
CA GLN A 303 15.41 -13.99 10.43
C GLN A 303 15.14 -15.46 10.84
N ASN A 304 14.71 -15.71 12.08
CA ASN A 304 14.35 -17.03 12.55
C ASN A 304 13.16 -17.58 11.73
N GLY A 305 13.35 -18.71 11.03
CA GLY A 305 12.44 -19.24 9.99
C GLY A 305 10.96 -19.33 10.40
N LYS A 306 10.69 -19.58 11.70
CA LYS A 306 9.34 -19.66 12.25
C LYS A 306 8.52 -18.38 12.17
N ILE A 307 9.15 -17.20 12.13
CA ILE A 307 8.40 -15.93 11.97
C ILE A 307 8.00 -15.74 10.52
N ARG A 308 8.88 -16.06 9.57
CA ARG A 308 8.56 -16.04 8.13
C ARG A 308 7.48 -17.07 7.77
N GLU A 309 7.47 -18.24 8.41
CA GLU A 309 6.41 -19.25 8.26
C GLU A 309 5.02 -18.74 8.72
N ASN A 310 4.97 -17.70 9.56
CA ASN A 310 3.75 -17.07 10.04
C ASN A 310 3.39 -15.78 9.31
N GLU A 311 4.19 -15.39 8.32
CA GLU A 311 3.93 -14.23 7.46
C GLU A 311 2.92 -14.61 6.37
N PHE A 312 1.85 -13.81 6.30
CA PHE A 312 0.82 -13.87 5.30
C PHE A 312 0.84 -12.60 4.44
N LEU A 313 1.52 -12.70 3.30
CA LEU A 313 1.64 -11.59 2.35
C LEU A 313 0.37 -11.43 1.49
N LEU A 314 -0.34 -10.33 1.71
CA LEU A 314 -1.50 -9.85 0.95
C LEU A 314 -1.06 -8.93 -0.19
N LYS A 315 -1.33 -9.35 -1.43
CA LYS A 315 -1.14 -8.54 -2.64
C LYS A 315 -2.44 -8.48 -3.44
N VAL A 316 -2.68 -7.37 -4.17
CA VAL A 316 -3.81 -7.26 -5.12
C VAL A 316 -3.73 -8.38 -6.17
N GLU A 317 -2.52 -8.69 -6.64
CA GLU A 317 -2.24 -9.76 -7.61
C GLU A 317 -2.69 -11.14 -7.12
N ASN A 318 -2.78 -11.33 -5.80
CA ASN A 318 -3.22 -12.59 -5.19
C ASN A 318 -4.75 -12.67 -5.05
N LEU A 319 -5.49 -11.58 -5.35
CA LEU A 319 -6.95 -11.61 -5.39
C LEU A 319 -7.42 -12.23 -6.70
N THR A 320 -8.06 -13.39 -6.60
CA THR A 320 -8.72 -14.03 -7.74
C THR A 320 -9.85 -13.15 -8.28
N GLU A 321 -10.22 -13.33 -9.57
CA GLU A 321 -11.36 -12.58 -10.13
C GLU A 321 -12.65 -12.83 -9.34
N ILE A 322 -12.83 -14.03 -8.78
CA ILE A 322 -13.98 -14.37 -7.93
C ILE A 322 -13.93 -13.65 -6.58
N ASP A 323 -12.76 -13.43 -5.99
CA ASP A 323 -12.62 -12.63 -4.77
C ASP A 323 -12.95 -11.16 -5.05
N LYS A 324 -12.43 -10.60 -6.14
CA LYS A 324 -12.76 -9.24 -6.60
C LYS A 324 -14.27 -9.08 -6.85
N ALA A 325 -14.90 -10.08 -7.46
CA ALA A 325 -16.34 -10.13 -7.70
C ALA A 325 -17.14 -10.10 -6.39
N LYS A 326 -16.76 -10.92 -5.39
CA LYS A 326 -17.41 -10.92 -4.07
C LYS A 326 -17.25 -9.60 -3.33
N ILE A 327 -16.06 -8.99 -3.40
CA ILE A 327 -15.78 -7.67 -2.81
C ILE A 327 -16.72 -6.65 -3.44
N LEU A 328 -16.71 -6.52 -4.77
CA LEU A 328 -17.56 -5.58 -5.49
C LEU A 328 -19.04 -5.80 -5.18
N TYR A 329 -19.50 -7.05 -5.20
CA TYR A 329 -20.90 -7.40 -4.93
C TYR A 329 -21.33 -7.02 -3.52
N ASN A 330 -20.53 -7.33 -2.49
CA ASN A 330 -20.86 -6.96 -1.11
C ASN A 330 -20.90 -5.43 -0.93
N HIS A 331 -19.99 -4.71 -1.57
CA HIS A 331 -20.00 -3.25 -1.55
C HIS A 331 -21.26 -2.68 -2.21
N ILE A 332 -21.69 -3.22 -3.36
CA ILE A 332 -22.92 -2.79 -4.05
C ILE A 332 -24.17 -3.17 -3.23
N TYR A 333 -24.28 -4.43 -2.81
CA TYR A 333 -25.48 -4.95 -2.12
C TYR A 333 -25.74 -4.22 -0.81
N HIS A 334 -24.68 -3.90 -0.06
CA HIS A 334 -24.77 -3.16 1.20
C HIS A 334 -24.55 -1.65 1.03
N SER A 335 -24.50 -1.14 -0.20
CA SER A 335 -24.50 0.29 -0.45
C SER A 335 -25.91 0.85 -0.33
N ASN A 336 -26.00 2.15 -0.06
CA ASN A 336 -27.24 2.90 -0.16
C ASN A 336 -27.41 3.51 -1.58
N LEU A 337 -26.87 2.86 -2.61
CA LEU A 337 -27.02 3.31 -3.99
C LEU A 337 -28.44 3.06 -4.50
N ASP A 338 -29.02 4.04 -5.18
CA ASP A 338 -30.31 3.85 -5.84
C ASP A 338 -30.18 2.88 -7.02
N LYS A 339 -31.29 2.20 -7.35
CA LYS A 339 -31.34 1.19 -8.41
C LYS A 339 -30.79 1.69 -9.75
N GLU A 340 -31.02 2.96 -10.09
CA GLU A 340 -30.53 3.56 -11.33
C GLU A 340 -29.00 3.56 -11.45
N TYR A 341 -28.28 3.68 -10.33
CA TYR A 341 -26.81 3.59 -10.29
C TYR A 341 -26.33 2.15 -10.38
N ILE A 342 -26.99 1.24 -9.65
CA ILE A 342 -26.70 -0.19 -9.68
C ILE A 342 -26.88 -0.72 -11.12
N ASP A 343 -27.98 -0.37 -11.78
CA ASP A 343 -28.27 -0.78 -13.16
C ASP A 343 -27.14 -0.37 -14.13
N ARG A 344 -26.41 0.72 -13.87
CA ARG A 344 -25.27 1.16 -14.70
C ARG A 344 -24.04 0.28 -14.59
N ILE A 345 -23.83 -0.34 -13.43
CA ILE A 345 -22.77 -1.33 -13.20
C ILE A 345 -23.14 -2.67 -13.88
N TYR A 346 -24.44 -2.98 -13.95
CA TYR A 346 -24.94 -4.25 -14.50
C TYR A 346 -25.10 -4.19 -16.04
N GLN A 347 -25.39 -3.00 -16.59
CA GLN A 347 -25.44 -2.75 -18.02
C GLN A 347 -24.19 -3.24 -18.73
N HIS A 348 -24.37 -3.99 -19.82
CA HIS A 348 -23.28 -4.55 -20.64
C HIS A 348 -22.24 -5.36 -19.85
N LYS A 349 -22.60 -5.88 -18.66
CA LYS A 349 -21.68 -6.61 -17.77
C LYS A 349 -20.45 -5.79 -17.35
N ARG A 350 -20.61 -4.47 -17.19
CA ARG A 350 -19.55 -3.53 -16.79
C ARG A 350 -18.86 -3.89 -15.46
N TYR A 351 -19.52 -4.61 -14.56
CA TYR A 351 -18.88 -5.20 -13.38
C TYR A 351 -17.64 -6.04 -13.73
N LYS A 352 -17.62 -6.73 -14.88
CA LYS A 352 -16.43 -7.48 -15.34
C LYS A 352 -15.26 -6.57 -15.66
N GLU A 353 -15.52 -5.39 -16.22
CA GLU A 353 -14.48 -4.40 -16.52
C GLU A 353 -13.86 -3.87 -15.23
N ILE A 354 -14.68 -3.60 -14.21
CA ILE A 354 -14.21 -3.23 -12.87
C ILE A 354 -13.31 -4.34 -12.29
N ILE A 355 -13.80 -5.60 -12.29
CA ILE A 355 -13.11 -6.76 -11.71
C ILE A 355 -11.75 -7.00 -12.38
N LYS A 356 -11.67 -6.83 -13.70
CA LYS A 356 -10.45 -7.06 -14.50
C LYS A 356 -9.51 -5.85 -14.53
N HIS A 357 -9.91 -4.72 -13.97
CA HIS A 357 -9.10 -3.51 -14.03
C HIS A 357 -7.78 -3.67 -13.27
N ARG A 358 -6.68 -3.23 -13.88
CA ARG A 358 -5.32 -3.32 -13.29
C ARG A 358 -5.21 -2.60 -11.94
N ASN A 359 -5.91 -1.48 -11.79
CA ASN A 359 -5.93 -0.66 -10.57
C ASN A 359 -7.06 -1.06 -9.60
N PHE A 360 -7.62 -2.28 -9.71
CA PHE A 360 -8.64 -2.72 -8.75
C PHE A 360 -8.05 -2.70 -7.33
N ASN A 361 -8.62 -1.86 -6.46
CA ASN A 361 -8.24 -1.78 -5.06
C ASN A 361 -9.53 -1.74 -4.22
N PRO A 362 -9.68 -2.60 -3.19
CA PRO A 362 -10.89 -2.62 -2.36
C PRO A 362 -11.28 -1.24 -1.82
N ARG A 363 -10.29 -0.38 -1.51
CA ARG A 363 -10.54 0.99 -1.07
C ARG A 363 -11.18 1.85 -2.16
N ILE A 364 -10.70 1.76 -3.41
CA ILE A 364 -11.32 2.47 -4.54
C ILE A 364 -12.75 1.99 -4.75
N ILE A 365 -13.01 0.68 -4.63
CA ILE A 365 -14.35 0.12 -4.73
C ILE A 365 -15.27 0.68 -3.64
N GLU A 366 -14.80 0.75 -2.39
CA GLU A 366 -15.52 1.40 -1.30
C GLU A 366 -15.84 2.88 -1.62
N PHE A 367 -14.88 3.61 -2.22
CA PHE A 367 -15.09 5.01 -2.63
C PHE A 367 -16.17 5.17 -3.70
N VAL A 368 -16.13 4.37 -4.76
CA VAL A 368 -17.07 4.52 -5.88
C VAL A 368 -18.47 3.96 -5.58
N THR A 369 -18.62 3.20 -4.49
CA THR A 369 -19.90 2.62 -4.06
C THR A 369 -20.55 3.33 -2.85
N ASP A 370 -19.88 4.28 -2.19
CA ASP A 370 -20.50 5.07 -1.11
C ASP A 370 -21.35 6.21 -1.68
N ILE A 371 -22.68 6.14 -1.50
CA ILE A 371 -23.62 7.17 -1.99
C ILE A 371 -23.26 8.59 -1.51
N ARG A 372 -22.71 8.73 -0.30
CA ARG A 372 -22.33 10.04 0.25
C ARG A 372 -21.19 10.67 -0.55
N ARG A 373 -20.36 9.84 -1.17
CA ARG A 373 -19.21 10.24 -1.99
C ARG A 373 -19.55 10.33 -3.48
N VAL A 374 -20.47 9.49 -3.97
CA VAL A 374 -21.02 9.62 -5.32
C VAL A 374 -21.75 10.96 -5.48
N GLY A 375 -22.30 11.52 -4.39
CA GLY A 375 -22.85 12.87 -4.37
C GLY A 375 -24.02 13.03 -5.34
N ASN A 376 -24.06 14.17 -6.05
CA ASN A 376 -25.14 14.52 -6.99
C ASN A 376 -24.84 14.09 -8.44
N ILE A 377 -23.94 13.14 -8.68
CA ILE A 377 -23.63 12.67 -10.03
C ILE A 377 -24.88 12.03 -10.63
N ALA A 378 -25.32 12.49 -11.80
CA ALA A 378 -26.49 11.89 -12.46
C ALA A 378 -26.21 10.43 -12.88
N PRO A 379 -27.21 9.52 -12.80
CA PRO A 379 -27.01 8.09 -13.09
C PRO A 379 -26.43 7.78 -14.47
N ASP A 380 -26.69 8.61 -15.48
CA ASP A 380 -26.11 8.49 -16.83
C ASP A 380 -24.59 8.72 -16.87
N LYS A 381 -24.05 9.53 -15.95
CA LYS A 381 -22.62 9.83 -15.84
C LYS A 381 -21.87 8.92 -14.86
N TYR A 382 -22.60 8.08 -14.11
CA TYR A 382 -22.01 7.26 -13.05
C TYR A 382 -20.97 6.26 -13.56
N TRP A 383 -21.18 5.66 -14.74
CA TRP A 383 -20.20 4.74 -15.30
C TRP A 383 -18.88 5.43 -15.64
N SER A 384 -18.95 6.59 -16.29
CA SER A 384 -17.75 7.39 -16.58
C SER A 384 -17.03 7.83 -15.31
N TYR A 385 -17.76 8.10 -14.23
CA TYR A 385 -17.17 8.33 -12.91
C TYR A 385 -16.41 7.10 -12.41
N ILE A 386 -16.98 5.90 -12.46
CA ILE A 386 -16.28 4.67 -12.03
C ILE A 386 -15.01 4.44 -12.86
N GLN A 387 -15.10 4.54 -14.20
CA GLN A 387 -13.94 4.38 -15.08
C GLN A 387 -12.85 5.39 -14.75
N LYS A 388 -13.21 6.67 -14.64
CA LYS A 388 -12.26 7.74 -14.29
C LYS A 388 -11.57 7.46 -12.96
N ASN A 389 -12.27 7.03 -11.92
CA ASN A 389 -11.65 6.78 -10.62
C ASN A 389 -10.76 5.53 -10.59
N LEU A 390 -10.99 4.56 -11.49
CA LEU A 390 -10.12 3.39 -11.66
C LEU A 390 -8.89 3.74 -12.52
N GLU A 391 -9.05 4.58 -13.55
CA GLU A 391 -8.00 5.03 -14.47
C GLU A 391 -7.12 6.11 -13.84
N GLU A 392 -7.74 7.11 -13.23
CA GLU A 392 -7.19 8.33 -12.61
C GLU A 392 -7.68 8.45 -11.14
N PRO A 393 -7.15 7.65 -10.20
CA PRO A 393 -7.53 7.73 -8.78
C PRO A 393 -7.28 9.11 -8.15
N GLU A 394 -6.51 9.98 -8.82
CA GLU A 394 -6.34 11.40 -8.50
C GLU A 394 -7.66 12.17 -8.34
N GLY A 395 -8.67 11.88 -9.17
CA GLY A 395 -9.97 12.54 -9.13
C GLY A 395 -10.75 12.28 -7.84
N ILE A 396 -10.52 11.13 -7.18
CA ILE A 396 -11.09 10.80 -5.86
C ILE A 396 -10.57 11.77 -4.81
N TRP A 397 -9.28 12.12 -4.90
CA TRP A 397 -8.65 13.01 -3.94
C TRP A 397 -9.17 14.44 -4.07
N ALA A 398 -9.55 14.91 -5.26
CA ALA A 398 -10.05 16.27 -5.44
C ALA A 398 -11.26 16.58 -4.54
N ASP A 399 -12.31 15.76 -4.59
CA ASP A 399 -13.52 15.99 -3.78
C ASP A 399 -13.25 15.81 -2.29
N TYR A 400 -12.51 14.76 -1.93
CA TYR A 400 -12.15 14.50 -0.54
C TYR A 400 -11.29 15.62 0.06
N PHE A 401 -10.26 16.04 -0.67
CA PHE A 401 -9.30 17.06 -0.25
C PHE A 401 -9.90 18.47 -0.27
N GLN A 402 -10.85 18.78 -1.15
CA GLN A 402 -11.42 20.13 -1.20
C GLN A 402 -12.60 20.31 -0.26
N ASN A 403 -13.46 19.28 -0.12
CA ASN A 403 -14.76 19.42 0.53
C ASN A 403 -14.88 18.65 1.86
N GLN A 404 -14.00 17.68 2.13
CA GLN A 404 -14.15 16.76 3.26
C GLN A 404 -12.96 16.74 4.23
N THR A 405 -11.89 17.50 3.94
CA THR A 405 -10.72 17.61 4.81
C THR A 405 -10.57 18.99 5.42
N ASP A 406 -10.10 18.99 6.66
CA ASP A 406 -9.75 20.19 7.40
C ASP A 406 -8.52 20.89 6.78
N ASP A 407 -8.50 22.23 6.79
CA ASP A 407 -7.38 23.02 6.24
C ASP A 407 -6.03 22.62 6.85
N CYS A 408 -6.02 22.26 8.14
CA CYS A 408 -4.81 21.81 8.81
C CYS A 408 -4.33 20.44 8.31
N VAL A 409 -5.24 19.53 7.97
CA VAL A 409 -4.89 18.22 7.37
C VAL A 409 -4.34 18.43 5.96
N ARG A 410 -4.91 19.37 5.19
CA ARG A 410 -4.37 19.78 3.89
C ARG A 410 -2.97 20.37 4.02
N ALA A 411 -2.73 21.22 5.01
CA ALA A 411 -1.41 21.80 5.26
C ALA A 411 -0.34 20.72 5.47
N LEU A 412 -0.60 19.70 6.30
CA LEU A 412 0.33 18.58 6.47
C LEU A 412 0.58 17.82 5.15
N THR A 413 -0.45 17.69 4.33
CA THR A 413 -0.34 17.01 3.03
C THR A 413 0.50 17.82 2.05
N PHE A 414 0.25 19.13 1.93
CA PHE A 414 1.05 20.03 1.10
C PHE A 414 2.53 20.01 1.49
N LEU A 415 2.83 20.15 2.79
CA LEU A 415 4.20 20.11 3.30
C LEU A 415 4.88 18.78 2.96
N THR A 416 4.15 17.67 3.03
CA THR A 416 4.68 16.34 2.67
C THR A 416 4.93 16.21 1.16
N VAL A 417 3.99 16.67 0.32
CA VAL A 417 4.13 16.65 -1.15
C VAL A 417 5.35 17.45 -1.58
N PHE A 418 5.46 18.70 -1.16
CA PHE A 418 6.56 19.60 -1.57
C PHE A 418 7.90 19.26 -0.90
N ASN A 419 7.94 18.34 0.06
CA ASN A 419 9.16 17.73 0.57
C ASN A 419 9.42 16.36 -0.11
N LYS A 420 9.16 16.25 -1.42
CA LYS A 420 9.37 15.03 -2.23
C LYS A 420 8.59 13.80 -1.71
N GLY A 421 7.36 14.04 -1.24
CA GLY A 421 6.43 12.99 -0.77
C GLY A 421 6.80 12.35 0.56
N THR A 422 7.88 12.77 1.21
CA THR A 422 8.42 12.15 2.43
C THR A 422 9.06 13.19 3.36
N ILE A 423 8.67 13.27 4.63
CA ILE A 423 9.14 14.34 5.54
C ILE A 423 9.27 13.86 6.99
N SER A 424 10.34 14.22 7.72
CA SER A 424 10.48 13.84 9.13
C SER A 424 9.45 14.57 10.01
N GLU A 425 9.08 13.98 11.14
CA GLU A 425 8.07 14.57 12.03
C GLU A 425 8.51 15.91 12.60
N ASP A 426 9.78 16.08 12.95
CA ASP A 426 10.30 17.33 13.50
C ASP A 426 10.23 18.46 12.46
N VAL A 427 10.61 18.15 11.21
CA VAL A 427 10.51 19.09 10.10
C VAL A 427 9.04 19.36 9.78
N LEU A 428 8.18 18.34 9.72
CA LEU A 428 6.75 18.53 9.45
C LEU A 428 6.06 19.35 10.55
N ARG A 429 6.38 19.10 11.82
CA ARG A 429 5.84 19.81 12.99
C ARG A 429 6.26 21.27 12.99
N SER A 430 7.55 21.54 12.81
CA SER A 430 8.07 22.91 12.74
C SER A 430 7.52 23.66 11.53
N SER A 431 7.48 23.00 10.37
CA SER A 431 6.92 23.55 9.13
C SER A 431 5.43 23.82 9.24
N TYR A 432 4.64 22.93 9.84
CA TYR A 432 3.22 23.13 10.09
C TYR A 432 2.97 24.34 10.98
N ASN A 433 3.68 24.44 12.10
CA ASN A 433 3.58 25.59 13.00
C ASN A 433 3.99 26.92 12.32
N LYS A 434 4.93 26.87 11.37
CA LYS A 434 5.33 28.03 10.57
C LYS A 434 4.27 28.37 9.53
N PHE A 435 3.72 27.36 8.85
CA PHE A 435 2.68 27.50 7.84
C PHE A 435 1.43 28.18 8.40
N LEU A 436 0.97 27.75 9.58
CA LEU A 436 -0.18 28.38 10.25
C LEU A 436 0.01 29.88 10.58
N LYS A 437 1.25 30.36 10.65
CA LYS A 437 1.55 31.78 10.93
C LYS A 437 1.60 32.64 9.68
N ILE A 438 1.92 32.05 8.53
CA ILE A 438 2.18 32.79 7.28
C ILE A 438 1.14 32.54 6.20
N HIS A 439 0.32 31.51 6.34
CA HIS A 439 -0.78 31.19 5.42
C HIS A 439 -2.12 31.34 6.14
N PRO A 440 -3.13 31.99 5.53
CA PRO A 440 -4.46 32.06 6.10
C PRO A 440 -5.10 30.66 6.13
N VAL A 441 -5.43 30.17 7.32
CA VAL A 441 -6.07 28.87 7.56
C VAL A 441 -7.35 29.11 8.35
N ASN A 442 -8.44 28.44 8.00
CA ASN A 442 -9.67 28.56 8.76
C ASN A 442 -9.55 27.82 10.10
N LEU A 443 -9.28 28.57 11.18
CA LEU A 443 -9.22 28.07 12.55
C LEU A 443 -10.58 28.15 13.28
N GLY A 444 -11.67 28.48 12.57
CA GLY A 444 -12.95 28.94 13.14
C GLY A 444 -13.74 27.91 13.96
N ASP A 445 -13.36 26.64 13.94
CA ASP A 445 -14.01 25.61 14.74
C ASP A 445 -13.26 25.38 16.06
N HIS A 446 -13.98 25.16 17.17
CA HIS A 446 -13.44 24.85 18.51
C HIS A 446 -12.67 23.51 18.62
N SER A 447 -12.22 22.96 17.50
CA SER A 447 -11.45 21.71 17.42
C SER A 447 -9.97 21.95 17.75
N ASP A 448 -9.31 20.92 18.31
CA ASP A 448 -7.88 20.96 18.61
C ASP A 448 -7.08 20.99 17.30
N LYS A 449 -6.41 22.11 17.02
CA LYS A 449 -5.56 22.33 15.84
C LYS A 449 -4.07 22.08 16.10
N SER A 450 -3.73 21.52 17.26
CA SER A 450 -2.37 21.11 17.56
C SER A 450 -1.87 20.09 16.55
N PHE A 451 -0.55 20.05 16.34
CA PHE A 451 0.06 19.05 15.48
C PHE A 451 -0.33 17.62 15.89
N GLU A 452 -0.44 17.34 17.20
CA GLU A 452 -0.82 16.03 17.73
C GLU A 452 -2.23 15.59 17.36
N ALA A 453 -3.19 16.52 17.36
CA ALA A 453 -4.56 16.22 16.96
C ALA A 453 -4.67 16.04 15.44
N ILE A 454 -4.09 16.98 14.68
CA ILE A 454 -4.19 16.98 13.21
C ILE A 454 -3.41 15.83 12.59
N ARG A 455 -2.24 15.45 13.14
CA ARG A 455 -1.48 14.29 12.62
C ARG A 455 -2.33 13.01 12.67
N LYS A 456 -3.12 12.80 13.74
CA LYS A 456 -3.97 11.62 13.90
C LYS A 456 -5.10 11.57 12.85
N LEU A 457 -5.64 12.74 12.48
CA LEU A 457 -6.63 12.83 11.42
C LEU A 457 -6.00 12.60 10.04
N ALA A 458 -4.83 13.18 9.80
CA ALA A 458 -4.10 13.01 8.56
C ALA A 458 -3.67 11.55 8.35
N THR A 459 -3.24 10.84 9.38
CA THR A 459 -2.84 9.42 9.30
C THR A 459 -4.00 8.46 9.04
N LYS A 460 -5.23 8.88 9.32
CA LYS A 460 -6.45 8.10 8.99
C LYS A 460 -6.91 8.29 7.55
N SER A 461 -6.31 9.23 6.81
CA SER A 461 -6.85 9.74 5.55
C SER A 461 -5.82 9.87 4.43
N LEU A 462 -4.93 10.85 4.52
CA LEU A 462 -4.06 11.29 3.42
C LEU A 462 -2.58 10.98 3.64
N LEU A 463 -2.17 10.81 4.90
CA LEU A 463 -0.79 10.57 5.28
C LEU A 463 -0.62 9.19 5.89
N ASN A 464 0.61 8.73 5.84
CA ASN A 464 1.14 7.58 6.52
C ASN A 464 2.21 8.08 7.48
N ARG A 465 2.24 7.57 8.71
CA ARG A 465 3.31 7.86 9.68
C ARG A 465 4.15 6.62 9.88
N ASN A 466 5.39 6.67 9.41
CA ASN A 466 6.36 5.59 9.44
C ASN A 466 7.43 5.93 10.49
N LEU A 467 7.92 4.95 11.25
CA LEU A 467 9.07 5.16 12.13
C LEU A 467 10.36 4.87 11.35
N VAL A 468 11.37 5.73 11.49
CA VAL A 468 12.66 5.59 10.79
C VAL A 468 13.79 5.23 11.76
N ASP A 469 13.76 5.77 12.99
CA ASP A 469 14.77 5.56 14.03
C ASP A 469 14.14 5.84 15.42
N GLU A 470 14.87 5.66 16.53
CA GLU A 470 14.36 5.85 17.91
C GLU A 470 13.69 7.24 18.08
N ASN A 471 12.40 7.24 18.41
CA ASN A 471 11.56 8.45 18.48
C ASN A 471 11.56 9.37 17.24
N LYS A 472 12.08 8.92 16.09
CA LYS A 472 12.13 9.70 14.84
C LYS A 472 11.17 9.13 13.82
N TYR A 473 10.12 9.88 13.58
CA TYR A 473 9.05 9.52 12.66
C TYR A 473 9.20 10.26 11.35
N GLN A 474 8.63 9.69 10.29
CA GLN A 474 8.59 10.25 8.96
C GLN A 474 7.21 10.03 8.36
N TYR A 475 6.70 11.04 7.68
CA TYR A 475 5.40 11.02 7.03
C TYR A 475 5.60 10.80 5.55
N THR A 476 4.80 9.90 4.99
CA THR A 476 4.66 9.71 3.54
C THR A 476 3.19 9.87 3.16
N LEU A 477 2.90 9.99 1.87
CA LEU A 477 1.52 10.02 1.40
C LEU A 477 0.87 8.64 1.53
N PHE A 478 -0.44 8.62 1.75
CA PHE A 478 -1.24 7.40 1.79
C PHE A 478 -1.21 6.67 0.45
N ASN A 479 -1.32 7.42 -0.64
CA ASN A 479 -1.25 6.95 -2.01
C ASN A 479 -0.43 7.94 -2.85
N PRO A 480 0.49 7.47 -3.72
CA PRO A 480 1.27 8.35 -4.60
C PRO A 480 0.42 9.30 -5.47
N SER A 481 -0.78 8.89 -5.89
CA SER A 481 -1.71 9.73 -6.68
C SER A 481 -2.17 11.00 -5.94
N ILE A 482 -1.96 11.11 -4.63
CA ILE A 482 -2.20 12.37 -3.90
C ILE A 482 -1.20 13.45 -4.35
N THR A 483 0.05 13.07 -4.64
CA THR A 483 1.06 13.99 -5.19
C THR A 483 0.57 14.56 -6.51
N ASP A 484 0.19 13.70 -7.44
CA ASP A 484 -0.21 14.12 -8.78
C ASP A 484 -1.46 15.01 -8.76
N PHE A 485 -2.43 14.69 -7.89
CA PHE A 485 -3.57 15.56 -7.63
C PHE A 485 -3.14 16.93 -7.08
N VAL A 486 -2.33 16.98 -6.02
CA VAL A 486 -1.92 18.24 -5.38
C VAL A 486 -1.14 19.11 -6.37
N LEU A 487 -0.19 18.51 -7.11
CA LEU A 487 0.62 19.24 -8.07
C LEU A 487 -0.24 19.76 -9.23
N SER A 488 -1.16 18.95 -9.76
CA SER A 488 -2.03 19.40 -10.86
C SER A 488 -2.99 20.50 -10.43
N ALA A 489 -3.68 20.33 -9.29
CA ALA A 489 -4.72 21.24 -8.82
C ALA A 489 -4.17 22.59 -8.31
N TYR A 490 -2.96 22.61 -7.76
CA TYR A 490 -2.38 23.80 -7.11
C TYR A 490 -1.13 24.34 -7.82
N SER A 491 -0.81 23.85 -9.03
CA SER A 491 0.36 24.24 -9.85
C SER A 491 0.51 25.75 -10.13
N SER A 492 -0.59 26.50 -10.04
CA SER A 492 -0.64 27.93 -10.37
C SER A 492 -0.79 28.84 -9.15
N GLU A 493 -0.89 28.26 -7.94
CA GLU A 493 -1.10 28.99 -6.69
C GLU A 493 0.24 29.46 -6.10
N ASN A 494 0.80 30.53 -6.66
CA ASN A 494 2.14 31.03 -6.28
C ASN A 494 2.24 31.36 -4.78
N GLU A 495 1.24 32.01 -4.20
CA GLU A 495 1.27 32.37 -2.77
C GLU A 495 1.26 31.13 -1.86
N LEU A 496 0.45 30.12 -2.21
CA LEU A 496 0.41 28.86 -1.47
C LEU A 496 1.77 28.14 -1.55
N ILE A 497 2.29 27.95 -2.77
CA ILE A 497 3.58 27.26 -3.00
C ILE A 497 4.71 27.99 -2.27
N SER A 498 4.79 29.32 -2.40
CA SER A 498 5.76 30.14 -1.68
C SER A 498 5.66 29.95 -0.18
N ASN A 499 4.46 29.96 0.40
CA ASN A 499 4.27 29.78 1.83
C ASN A 499 4.61 28.35 2.29
N ILE A 500 4.36 27.33 1.47
CA ILE A 500 4.79 25.95 1.73
C ILE A 500 6.32 25.88 1.80
N LEU A 501 7.02 26.39 0.77
CA LEU A 501 8.49 26.35 0.70
C LEU A 501 9.14 27.22 1.78
N LYS A 502 8.58 28.40 2.08
CA LYS A 502 8.98 29.24 3.24
C LYS A 502 8.84 28.48 4.56
N SER A 503 7.78 27.67 4.68
CA SER A 503 7.51 26.87 5.87
C SER A 503 8.48 25.70 6.02
N LEU A 504 8.75 24.99 4.92
CA LEU A 504 9.68 23.85 4.88
C LEU A 504 11.12 24.28 5.16
N ASN A 505 11.62 25.30 4.45
CA ASN A 505 13.00 25.81 4.60
C ASN A 505 14.07 24.68 4.53
N THR A 506 13.88 23.70 3.65
CA THR A 506 14.82 22.59 3.42
C THR A 506 15.36 22.62 1.99
N GLU A 507 16.62 22.24 1.81
CA GLU A 507 17.26 22.07 0.49
C GLU A 507 16.49 21.07 -0.38
N ILE A 508 16.02 19.96 0.21
CA ILE A 508 15.18 18.95 -0.45
C ILE A 508 13.95 19.59 -1.10
N SER A 509 13.27 20.51 -0.40
CA SER A 509 12.07 21.16 -0.93
C SER A 509 12.37 22.10 -2.10
N ILE A 510 13.51 22.79 -2.07
CA ILE A 510 13.96 23.69 -3.13
C ILE A 510 14.39 22.90 -4.37
N SER A 511 15.22 21.86 -4.18
CA SER A 511 15.64 20.95 -5.25
C SER A 511 14.44 20.24 -5.88
N TYR A 512 13.49 19.76 -5.07
CA TYR A 512 12.27 19.16 -5.61
C TYR A 512 11.42 20.17 -6.37
N PHE A 513 11.32 21.43 -5.91
CA PHE A 513 10.63 22.47 -6.66
C PHE A 513 11.28 22.75 -8.01
N LYS A 514 12.63 22.77 -8.11
CA LYS A 514 13.34 22.81 -9.40
C LYS A 514 12.97 21.63 -10.29
N THR A 515 12.92 20.41 -9.74
CA THR A 515 12.46 19.24 -10.51
C THR A 515 11.05 19.46 -11.09
N LEU A 516 10.12 20.00 -10.28
CA LEU A 516 8.75 20.29 -10.71
C LEU A 516 8.68 21.36 -11.82
N THR A 517 9.58 22.35 -11.80
CA THR A 517 9.63 23.40 -12.84
C THR A 517 10.21 22.86 -14.14
N THR A 518 11.27 22.04 -14.06
CA THR A 518 11.88 21.35 -15.23
C THR A 518 10.86 20.45 -15.94
N PHE A 519 10.07 19.68 -15.19
CA PHE A 519 9.02 18.82 -15.76
C PHE A 519 7.70 19.54 -16.06
N GLN A 520 7.68 20.88 -16.02
CA GLN A 520 6.51 21.71 -16.34
C GLN A 520 5.26 21.38 -15.48
N LYS A 521 5.46 20.83 -14.28
CA LYS A 521 4.39 20.61 -13.29
C LYS A 521 3.97 21.90 -12.60
N VAL A 522 4.84 22.90 -12.60
CA VAL A 522 4.57 24.27 -12.15
C VAL A 522 4.76 25.21 -13.33
N ASN A 523 3.84 26.15 -13.52
CA ASN A 523 3.92 27.11 -14.61
C ASN A 523 5.18 28.00 -14.48
N TYR A 524 5.89 28.27 -15.59
CA TYR A 524 7.09 29.10 -15.62
C TYR A 524 6.92 30.48 -14.96
N LYS A 525 5.81 31.16 -15.20
CA LYS A 525 5.51 32.45 -14.56
C LYS A 525 5.34 32.31 -13.05
N CYS A 526 4.69 31.24 -12.61
CA CYS A 526 4.54 30.92 -11.19
C CYS A 526 5.90 30.66 -10.55
N SER A 527 6.77 29.89 -11.20
CA SER A 527 8.13 29.61 -10.75
C SER A 527 8.95 30.89 -10.52
N LYS A 528 8.96 31.81 -11.49
CA LYS A 528 9.65 33.11 -11.34
C LYS A 528 9.17 33.93 -10.14
N THR A 529 7.86 33.97 -9.92
CA THR A 529 7.27 34.68 -8.78
C THR A 529 7.64 33.99 -7.46
N VAL A 530 7.53 32.66 -7.39
CA VAL A 530 7.89 31.89 -6.19
C VAL A 530 9.37 32.08 -5.86
N GLN A 531 10.27 31.93 -6.83
CA GLN A 531 11.72 32.12 -6.61
C GLN A 531 12.03 33.52 -6.07
N LYS A 532 11.42 34.57 -6.64
CA LYS A 532 11.55 35.94 -6.14
C LYS A 532 11.11 36.07 -4.69
N GLU A 533 9.93 35.55 -4.35
CA GLU A 533 9.41 35.61 -2.98
C GLU A 533 10.26 34.81 -1.98
N LEU A 534 10.89 33.73 -2.41
CA LEU A 534 11.82 32.95 -1.59
C LEU A 534 13.13 33.69 -1.36
N PHE A 535 13.69 34.34 -2.38
CA PHE A 535 14.82 35.25 -2.21
C PHE A 535 14.49 36.39 -1.25
N ASP A 536 13.34 37.05 -1.42
CA ASP A 536 12.91 38.13 -0.52
C ASP A 536 12.77 37.67 0.94
N TYR A 537 12.42 36.40 1.17
CA TYR A 537 12.22 35.85 2.50
C TYR A 537 13.50 35.28 3.13
N PHE A 538 14.36 34.61 2.36
CA PHE A 538 15.48 33.84 2.89
C PHE A 538 16.85 34.51 2.75
N PHE A 539 17.04 35.39 1.78
CA PHE A 539 18.37 35.83 1.34
C PHE A 539 19.25 36.36 2.47
N ASP A 540 18.78 37.34 3.24
CA ASP A 540 19.59 37.98 4.28
C ASP A 540 20.00 36.99 5.38
N ASN A 541 19.08 36.10 5.77
CA ASN A 541 19.34 35.07 6.79
C ASN A 541 20.34 34.02 6.28
N LYS A 542 20.13 33.53 5.05
CA LYS A 542 20.98 32.50 4.45
C LYS A 542 22.38 33.02 4.09
N MET A 543 22.49 34.28 3.68
CA MET A 543 23.77 34.96 3.47
C MET A 543 24.53 35.12 4.79
N THR A 544 23.85 35.59 5.86
CA THR A 544 24.49 35.79 7.18
C THR A 544 24.93 34.46 7.81
N GLY A 545 24.15 33.39 7.58
CA GLY A 545 24.47 32.05 8.05
C GLY A 545 25.37 31.24 7.11
N GLU A 546 25.87 31.86 6.03
CA GLU A 546 26.75 31.22 5.02
C GLU A 546 26.17 29.88 4.50
N ASN A 547 24.85 29.82 4.32
CA ASN A 547 24.18 28.61 3.85
C ASN A 547 24.22 28.57 2.30
N TRP A 548 25.40 28.24 1.79
CA TRP A 548 25.72 28.28 0.36
C TRP A 548 24.89 27.30 -0.46
N ASP A 549 24.77 26.04 -0.02
CA ASP A 549 23.97 25.02 -0.70
C ASP A 549 22.51 25.46 -0.92
N PHE A 550 21.88 26.07 0.08
CA PHE A 550 20.53 26.58 -0.08
C PHE A 550 20.45 27.73 -1.09
N LEU A 551 21.43 28.65 -1.11
CA LEU A 551 21.47 29.77 -2.04
C LEU A 551 21.79 29.32 -3.47
N ILE A 552 22.65 28.31 -3.64
CA ILE A 552 22.95 27.65 -4.92
C ILE A 552 21.66 27.05 -5.48
N LEU A 553 20.98 26.20 -4.71
CA LEU A 553 19.73 25.56 -5.13
C LEU A 553 18.62 26.58 -5.42
N LEU A 554 18.51 27.65 -4.62
CA LEU A 554 17.53 28.72 -4.83
C LEU A 554 17.79 29.50 -6.12
N THR A 555 19.07 29.76 -6.42
CA THR A 555 19.52 30.38 -7.67
C THR A 555 19.22 29.47 -8.86
N TYR A 556 19.49 28.17 -8.71
CA TYR A 556 19.34 27.18 -9.76
C TYR A 556 17.89 26.89 -10.17
N ILE A 557 16.88 27.29 -9.38
CA ILE A 557 15.45 27.18 -9.77
C ILE A 557 15.22 27.73 -11.19
N ASP A 558 15.62 28.98 -11.42
CA ASP A 558 15.62 29.67 -12.70
C ASP A 558 16.75 30.71 -12.71
N LEU A 559 17.86 30.38 -13.36
CA LEU A 559 19.03 31.23 -13.47
C LEU A 559 18.76 32.52 -14.27
N PHE A 560 17.76 32.48 -15.15
CA PHE A 560 17.39 33.58 -16.05
C PHE A 560 16.22 34.42 -15.52
N ASN A 561 15.99 34.39 -14.20
CA ASN A 561 15.00 35.23 -13.57
C ASN A 561 15.57 36.61 -13.23
N GLU A 562 15.40 37.54 -14.17
CA GLU A 562 15.84 38.94 -14.05
C GLU A 562 15.41 39.64 -12.75
N ASN A 563 14.30 39.22 -12.12
CA ASN A 563 13.82 39.81 -10.87
C ASN A 563 14.74 39.58 -9.66
N VAL A 564 15.66 38.61 -9.75
CA VAL A 564 16.56 38.23 -8.66
C VAL A 564 18.04 38.37 -9.01
N ASN A 565 18.38 38.84 -10.22
CA ASN A 565 19.76 38.98 -10.70
C ASN A 565 20.64 39.82 -9.76
N GLU A 566 20.11 40.90 -9.17
CA GLU A 566 20.87 41.71 -8.21
C GLU A 566 21.27 40.91 -6.96
N ARG A 567 20.36 40.07 -6.45
CA ARG A 567 20.62 39.20 -5.29
C ARG A 567 21.58 38.06 -5.65
N ILE A 568 21.42 37.45 -6.82
CA ILE A 568 22.34 36.41 -7.32
C ILE A 568 23.75 36.99 -7.45
N ASN A 569 23.89 38.15 -8.09
CA ASN A 569 25.17 38.83 -8.23
C ASN A 569 25.81 39.16 -6.88
N GLN A 570 25.03 39.64 -5.91
CA GLN A 570 25.51 39.86 -4.53
C GLN A 570 25.97 38.56 -3.86
N PHE A 571 25.17 37.50 -3.96
CA PHE A 571 25.50 36.18 -3.40
C PHE A 571 26.80 35.62 -3.99
N LEU A 572 26.92 35.58 -5.32
CA LEU A 572 28.10 35.04 -5.98
C LEU A 572 29.36 35.84 -5.64
N ASN A 573 29.29 37.18 -5.64
CA ASN A 573 30.44 38.01 -5.26
C ASN A 573 30.88 37.78 -3.80
N VAL A 574 29.95 37.48 -2.89
CA VAL A 574 30.33 37.15 -1.50
C VAL A 574 30.92 35.75 -1.43
N LEU A 575 30.30 34.75 -2.09
CA LEU A 575 30.76 33.36 -2.07
C LEU A 575 32.18 33.21 -2.64
N VAL A 576 32.45 33.78 -3.82
CA VAL A 576 33.79 33.64 -4.46
C VAL A 576 34.91 34.35 -3.69
N ASN A 577 34.57 35.29 -2.80
CA ASN A 577 35.53 36.00 -1.94
C ASN A 577 35.49 35.54 -0.48
N SER A 578 34.68 34.53 -0.17
CA SER A 578 34.59 33.98 1.19
C SER A 578 35.78 33.06 1.48
N VAL A 579 36.13 32.95 2.77
CA VAL A 579 37.24 32.10 3.20
C VAL A 579 36.72 30.69 3.39
N GLU A 580 37.23 29.74 2.61
CA GLU A 580 36.94 28.30 2.75
C GLU A 580 35.43 27.93 2.77
N PRO A 581 34.59 28.47 1.84
CA PRO A 581 33.19 28.07 1.78
C PRO A 581 33.07 26.59 1.42
N PHE A 582 32.07 25.92 1.99
CA PHE A 582 31.82 24.50 1.74
C PHE A 582 30.36 24.27 1.32
N GLY A 583 30.12 23.18 0.61
CA GLY A 583 28.81 22.75 0.17
C GLY A 583 28.88 21.47 -0.65
N ASN A 584 27.73 20.91 -0.98
CA ASN A 584 27.58 19.66 -1.72
C ASN A 584 27.03 19.86 -3.14
N ASN A 585 26.47 21.04 -3.46
CA ASN A 585 25.88 21.33 -4.77
C ASN A 585 26.93 21.95 -5.73
N LEU A 586 28.05 21.25 -5.93
CA LEU A 586 29.16 21.73 -6.77
C LEU A 586 28.73 21.88 -8.23
N SER A 587 28.10 20.86 -8.82
CA SER A 587 27.62 20.91 -10.22
C SER A 587 26.74 22.14 -10.47
N GLU A 588 25.72 22.38 -9.64
CA GLU A 588 24.86 23.55 -9.77
C GLU A 588 25.63 24.87 -9.64
N LEU A 589 26.62 24.94 -8.73
CA LEU A 589 27.47 26.12 -8.58
C LEU A 589 28.30 26.38 -9.85
N LEU A 590 28.92 25.34 -10.43
CA LEU A 590 29.73 25.46 -11.64
C LEU A 590 28.88 25.92 -12.83
N ILE A 591 27.68 25.36 -12.98
CA ILE A 591 26.72 25.79 -14.02
C ILE A 591 26.33 27.25 -13.80
N ILE A 592 25.99 27.65 -12.57
CA ILE A 592 25.66 29.05 -12.25
C ILE A 592 26.82 29.99 -12.61
N LEU A 593 28.05 29.67 -12.23
CA LEU A 593 29.22 30.52 -12.52
C LEU A 593 29.53 30.61 -14.02
N SER A 594 29.21 29.56 -14.78
CA SER A 594 29.44 29.49 -16.23
C SER A 594 28.37 30.25 -17.03
N GLU A 595 27.11 30.16 -16.61
CA GLU A 595 25.97 30.64 -17.40
C GLU A 595 25.37 31.97 -16.91
N PHE A 596 25.66 32.39 -15.67
CA PHE A 596 25.06 33.59 -15.10
C PHE A 596 25.55 34.87 -15.80
N GLU A 597 24.59 35.71 -16.19
CA GLU A 597 24.85 37.06 -16.70
C GLU A 597 24.18 38.11 -15.80
N PRO A 598 24.93 39.11 -15.28
CA PRO A 598 26.28 39.51 -15.67
C PRO A 598 27.40 38.64 -15.10
N ARG A 599 28.44 38.39 -15.90
CA ARG A 599 29.63 37.62 -15.48
C ARG A 599 30.30 38.17 -14.22
N ILE A 600 30.59 37.27 -13.29
CA ILE A 600 31.32 37.56 -12.06
C ILE A 600 32.83 37.59 -12.34
N LYS A 601 33.53 38.57 -11.77
CA LYS A 601 35.00 38.60 -11.83
C LYS A 601 35.55 37.72 -10.72
N ILE A 602 36.20 36.63 -11.09
CA ILE A 602 36.86 35.70 -10.17
C ILE A 602 38.37 35.98 -10.21
N GLU A 603 39.00 36.22 -9.06
CA GLU A 603 40.44 36.50 -8.97
C GLU A 603 41.27 35.24 -8.76
N ASN A 604 40.76 34.31 -7.96
CA ASN A 604 41.30 32.97 -7.74
C ASN A 604 40.14 31.97 -7.50
N TYR A 605 40.45 30.68 -7.47
CA TYR A 605 39.46 29.61 -7.35
C TYR A 605 39.52 28.91 -5.99
N ASP A 606 40.17 29.51 -4.98
CA ASP A 606 40.38 28.95 -3.65
C ASP A 606 39.04 28.57 -2.97
N PHE A 607 37.96 29.27 -3.31
CA PHE A 607 36.61 28.99 -2.82
C PHE A 607 36.08 27.61 -3.23
N LEU A 608 36.64 26.96 -4.26
CA LEU A 608 36.22 25.63 -4.70
C LEU A 608 36.84 24.49 -3.87
N TYR A 609 37.89 24.75 -3.09
CA TYR A 609 38.68 23.70 -2.43
C TYR A 609 37.81 22.77 -1.57
N ASN A 610 36.94 23.32 -0.73
CA ASN A 610 36.07 22.51 0.14
C ASN A 610 34.83 21.97 -0.58
N PHE A 611 34.48 22.47 -1.76
CA PHE A 611 33.41 21.88 -2.58
C PHE A 611 33.90 20.61 -3.30
N ILE A 612 35.17 20.56 -3.68
CA ILE A 612 35.79 19.41 -4.37
C ILE A 612 36.26 18.34 -3.37
N GLU A 613 36.35 18.66 -2.08
CA GLU A 613 36.83 17.73 -1.05
C GLU A 613 35.89 16.52 -0.85
N ASN A 614 34.57 16.72 -1.00
CA ASN A 614 33.60 15.63 -0.87
C ASN A 614 33.67 14.66 -2.06
N PRO A 615 33.38 13.35 -1.88
CA PRO A 615 33.32 12.39 -2.98
C PRO A 615 32.36 12.84 -4.08
N LEU A 616 32.85 12.87 -5.32
CA LEU A 616 32.09 13.32 -6.48
C LEU A 616 31.63 12.12 -7.32
N ASP A 617 30.40 12.18 -7.83
CA ASP A 617 29.92 11.23 -8.83
C ASP A 617 30.41 11.58 -10.24
N GLU A 618 30.11 10.71 -11.21
CA GLU A 618 30.55 10.86 -12.61
C GLU A 618 30.09 12.17 -13.23
N GLU A 619 28.83 12.58 -13.00
CA GLU A 619 28.26 13.79 -13.60
C GLU A 619 28.95 15.05 -13.04
N VAL A 620 29.14 15.11 -11.71
CA VAL A 620 29.81 16.25 -11.07
C VAL A 620 31.30 16.33 -11.46
N LEU A 621 31.96 15.18 -11.65
CA LEU A 621 33.34 15.12 -12.15
C LEU A 621 33.45 15.69 -13.56
N ILE A 622 32.53 15.32 -14.46
CA ILE A 622 32.49 15.87 -15.83
C ILE A 622 32.34 17.39 -15.77
N ASP A 623 31.36 17.89 -15.01
CA ASP A 623 31.12 19.33 -14.86
C ASP A 623 32.35 20.07 -14.31
N LEU A 624 33.05 19.49 -13.33
CA LEU A 624 34.28 20.05 -12.77
C LEU A 624 35.40 20.15 -13.81
N LEU A 625 35.64 19.09 -14.58
CA LEU A 625 36.70 19.08 -15.58
C LEU A 625 36.37 20.02 -16.75
N GLU A 626 35.11 20.07 -17.19
CA GLU A 626 34.65 21.05 -18.18
C GLU A 626 34.82 22.49 -17.69
N PHE A 627 34.53 22.75 -16.42
CA PHE A 627 34.73 24.07 -15.81
C PHE A 627 36.21 24.44 -15.73
N ILE A 628 37.07 23.51 -15.30
CA ILE A 628 38.53 23.71 -15.24
C ILE A 628 39.10 24.09 -16.60
N ASP A 629 38.65 23.42 -17.67
CA ASP A 629 39.06 23.68 -19.03
C ASP A 629 38.53 25.03 -19.52
N SER A 630 37.22 25.26 -19.40
CA SER A 630 36.53 26.47 -19.86
C SER A 630 37.06 27.75 -19.23
N PHE A 631 37.54 27.68 -17.99
CA PHE A 631 38.08 28.82 -17.24
C PHE A 631 39.62 28.83 -17.16
N GLU A 632 40.30 27.92 -17.88
CA GLU A 632 41.76 27.79 -17.92
C GLU A 632 42.42 27.77 -16.51
N ILE A 633 41.79 27.08 -15.55
CA ILE A 633 42.20 27.06 -14.14
C ILE A 633 43.54 26.34 -14.03
N ASN A 634 44.58 26.96 -13.47
CA ASN A 634 45.92 26.36 -13.29
C ASN A 634 46.33 26.19 -11.81
N ASP A 635 45.34 26.13 -10.92
CA ASP A 635 45.55 25.99 -9.48
C ASP A 635 46.02 24.57 -9.12
N GLU A 636 47.23 24.43 -8.55
CA GLU A 636 47.82 23.13 -8.23
C GLU A 636 46.98 22.31 -7.23
N HIS A 637 46.28 22.98 -6.30
CA HIS A 637 45.46 22.30 -5.31
C HIS A 637 44.20 21.70 -5.96
N ILE A 638 43.50 22.47 -6.79
CA ILE A 638 42.32 21.99 -7.53
C ILE A 638 42.70 20.84 -8.47
N MET A 639 43.83 20.95 -9.18
CA MET A 639 44.32 19.88 -10.06
C MET A 639 44.58 18.58 -9.29
N SER A 640 45.21 18.70 -8.12
CA SER A 640 45.48 17.56 -7.23
C SER A 640 44.18 16.96 -6.69
N GLN A 641 43.22 17.78 -6.27
CA GLN A 641 41.92 17.31 -5.79
C GLN A 641 41.13 16.62 -6.92
N ALA A 642 41.06 17.21 -8.11
CA ALA A 642 40.40 16.61 -9.27
C ALA A 642 41.01 15.24 -9.62
N LYS A 643 42.35 15.14 -9.63
CA LYS A 643 43.06 13.86 -9.79
C LYS A 643 42.64 12.83 -8.74
N ASN A 644 42.68 13.20 -7.46
CA ASN A 644 42.30 12.28 -6.38
C ASN A 644 40.83 11.83 -6.49
N GLN A 645 39.92 12.72 -6.89
CA GLN A 645 38.50 12.36 -7.06
C GLN A 645 38.30 11.37 -8.23
N ILE A 646 39.03 11.54 -9.34
CA ILE A 646 39.01 10.56 -10.45
C ILE A 646 39.59 9.22 -9.99
N GLU A 647 40.70 9.22 -9.25
CA GLU A 647 41.29 7.99 -8.68
C GLU A 647 40.29 7.26 -7.78
N ASN A 648 39.62 7.99 -6.88
CA ASN A 648 38.60 7.43 -5.98
C ASN A 648 37.41 6.84 -6.77
N TYR A 649 36.88 7.58 -7.75
CA TYR A 649 35.75 7.14 -8.57
C TYR A 649 36.08 5.84 -9.32
N LEU A 650 37.25 5.77 -9.97
CA LEU A 650 37.68 4.55 -10.66
C LEU A 650 37.92 3.40 -9.68
N GLN A 651 38.49 3.65 -8.50
CA GLN A 651 38.70 2.62 -7.48
C GLN A 651 37.36 2.04 -6.99
N ASP A 652 36.35 2.89 -6.78
CA ASP A 652 34.99 2.44 -6.41
C ASP A 652 34.35 1.61 -7.53
N PHE A 653 34.52 2.01 -8.79
CA PHE A 653 34.04 1.26 -9.96
C PHE A 653 34.65 -0.15 -10.04
N VAL A 654 35.94 -0.26 -9.74
CA VAL A 654 36.66 -1.54 -9.68
C VAL A 654 36.16 -2.41 -8.53
N ASN A 655 36.02 -1.82 -7.34
CA ASN A 655 35.62 -2.56 -6.13
C ASN A 655 34.20 -3.13 -6.19
N ASN A 656 33.33 -2.55 -7.03
CA ASN A 656 31.94 -2.97 -7.21
C ASN A 656 31.75 -4.00 -8.34
N ASP A 657 32.82 -4.51 -8.97
CA ASP A 657 32.78 -5.42 -10.12
C ASP A 657 32.05 -4.85 -11.37
N ASP A 658 31.95 -3.53 -11.49
CA ASP A 658 31.22 -2.88 -12.59
C ASP A 658 31.98 -2.90 -13.95
N LEU A 659 33.22 -3.41 -13.95
CA LEU A 659 34.08 -3.53 -15.14
C LEU A 659 33.58 -4.54 -16.18
N ASN A 660 32.60 -5.40 -15.86
CA ASN A 660 32.03 -6.42 -16.76
C ASN A 660 33.09 -7.30 -17.45
N ILE A 661 34.15 -7.67 -16.73
CA ILE A 661 35.25 -8.48 -17.27
C ILE A 661 34.75 -9.91 -17.52
N ASP A 662 34.99 -10.42 -18.72
CA ASP A 662 34.63 -11.80 -19.08
C ASP A 662 35.76 -12.76 -18.67
N PHE A 663 35.81 -13.06 -17.36
CA PHE A 663 36.82 -13.95 -16.78
C PHE A 663 36.91 -15.32 -17.47
N SER A 664 35.82 -15.79 -18.10
CA SER A 664 35.79 -17.08 -18.81
C SER A 664 36.77 -17.14 -20.00
N ARG A 665 37.14 -15.99 -20.59
CA ARG A 665 38.09 -15.91 -21.70
C ARG A 665 39.53 -16.11 -21.28
N TYR A 666 39.83 -15.86 -20.02
CA TYR A 666 41.19 -15.84 -19.48
C TYR A 666 41.48 -17.02 -18.56
N ILE A 667 40.52 -17.92 -18.36
CA ILE A 667 40.67 -19.11 -17.53
C ILE A 667 40.70 -20.35 -18.42
N SER A 668 41.81 -21.08 -18.39
CA SER A 668 41.98 -22.35 -19.11
C SER A 668 41.91 -23.53 -18.14
N GLN A 669 41.04 -24.51 -18.43
CA GLN A 669 40.88 -25.71 -17.60
C GLN A 669 41.66 -26.90 -18.18
N TYR A 670 42.54 -27.48 -17.37
CA TYR A 670 43.26 -28.72 -17.69
C TYR A 670 42.75 -29.87 -16.83
N HIS A 671 42.60 -31.05 -17.42
CA HIS A 671 42.18 -32.26 -16.71
C HIS A 671 43.35 -33.23 -16.60
N TYR A 672 43.74 -33.57 -15.37
CA TYR A 672 44.74 -34.59 -15.13
C TYR A 672 44.14 -36.02 -15.21
N PRO A 673 44.94 -37.05 -15.56
CA PRO A 673 44.45 -38.43 -15.75
C PRO A 673 43.84 -39.10 -14.51
N ASP A 674 44.05 -38.51 -13.34
CA ASP A 674 43.55 -38.91 -12.02
C ASP A 674 42.24 -38.20 -11.62
N GLY A 675 41.70 -37.35 -12.51
CA GLY A 675 40.37 -36.73 -12.36
C GLY A 675 40.37 -35.38 -11.62
N TYR A 676 41.54 -34.81 -11.32
CA TYR A 676 41.66 -33.45 -10.79
C TYR A 676 41.69 -32.43 -11.95
N ALA A 677 40.87 -31.38 -11.84
CA ALA A 677 40.93 -30.23 -12.73
C ALA A 677 41.85 -29.17 -12.13
N ASP A 678 42.71 -28.59 -12.97
CA ASP A 678 43.58 -27.47 -12.62
C ASP A 678 43.28 -26.31 -13.58
N PHE A 679 43.44 -25.09 -13.07
CA PHE A 679 43.05 -23.86 -13.77
C PHE A 679 44.29 -22.97 -13.96
N ASP A 680 44.47 -22.48 -15.17
CA ASP A 680 45.50 -21.49 -15.50
C ASP A 680 44.82 -20.17 -15.86
N VAL A 681 45.23 -19.09 -15.20
CA VAL A 681 44.64 -17.75 -15.35
C VAL A 681 45.63 -16.86 -16.11
N ASP A 682 45.23 -16.33 -17.25
CA ASP A 682 46.00 -15.32 -18.00
C ASP A 682 45.84 -13.94 -17.36
N ILE A 683 46.65 -13.68 -16.32
CA ILE A 683 46.67 -12.40 -15.60
C ILE A 683 47.02 -11.24 -16.55
N SER A 684 47.92 -11.46 -17.52
CA SER A 684 48.32 -10.41 -18.45
C SER A 684 47.21 -9.99 -19.42
N GLY A 685 46.40 -10.95 -19.86
CA GLY A 685 45.18 -10.70 -20.64
C GLY A 685 44.12 -9.98 -19.81
N LEU A 686 43.93 -10.39 -18.55
CA LEU A 686 43.03 -9.72 -17.61
C LEU A 686 43.45 -8.27 -17.35
N GLU A 687 44.73 -8.01 -17.07
CA GLU A 687 45.27 -6.65 -16.91
C GLU A 687 44.98 -5.79 -18.15
N SER A 688 45.15 -6.34 -19.36
CA SER A 688 44.86 -5.61 -20.60
C SER A 688 43.38 -5.27 -20.75
N GLU A 689 42.46 -6.20 -20.45
CA GLU A 689 41.01 -5.95 -20.51
C GLU A 689 40.57 -4.92 -19.45
N VAL A 690 41.21 -4.92 -18.28
CA VAL A 690 41.02 -3.90 -17.25
C VAL A 690 41.46 -2.53 -17.75
N TYR A 691 42.65 -2.40 -18.37
CA TYR A 691 43.11 -1.13 -18.94
C TYR A 691 42.15 -0.62 -20.02
N GLU A 692 41.71 -1.49 -20.95
CA GLU A 692 40.72 -1.11 -21.98
C GLU A 692 39.41 -0.61 -21.37
N SER A 693 38.94 -1.25 -20.29
CA SER A 693 37.72 -0.88 -19.60
C SER A 693 37.85 0.47 -18.88
N LEU A 694 38.98 0.71 -18.20
CA LEU A 694 39.26 2.00 -17.54
C LEU A 694 39.43 3.13 -18.56
N ASP A 695 40.11 2.89 -19.68
CA ASP A 695 40.26 3.88 -20.76
C ASP A 695 38.90 4.22 -21.39
N ALA A 696 38.01 3.24 -21.56
CA ALA A 696 36.65 3.48 -22.04
C ALA A 696 35.84 4.40 -21.11
N ILE A 697 36.08 4.35 -19.80
CA ILE A 697 35.47 5.25 -18.81
C ILE A 697 36.13 6.64 -18.90
N LEU A 698 37.47 6.70 -18.91
CA LEU A 698 38.21 7.96 -18.98
C LEU A 698 37.90 8.77 -20.24
N ASN A 699 37.54 8.13 -21.36
CA ASN A 699 37.09 8.79 -22.59
C ASN A 699 35.83 9.66 -22.43
N ARG A 700 35.10 9.53 -21.31
CA ARG A 700 33.96 10.40 -20.98
C ARG A 700 34.37 11.71 -20.33
N PHE A 701 35.58 11.77 -19.78
CA PHE A 701 36.12 12.96 -19.12
C PHE A 701 36.87 13.87 -20.10
N ASN A 702 37.09 15.12 -19.70
CA ASN A 702 37.81 16.10 -20.53
C ASN A 702 39.28 15.70 -20.69
N GLU A 703 39.65 15.24 -21.89
CA GLU A 703 41.00 14.79 -22.25
C GLU A 703 42.08 15.85 -21.98
N SER A 704 41.79 17.13 -22.26
CA SER A 704 42.77 18.21 -22.03
C SER A 704 43.10 18.36 -20.55
N VAL A 705 42.12 18.22 -19.67
CA VAL A 705 42.35 18.31 -18.23
C VAL A 705 43.05 17.05 -17.70
N LEU A 706 42.69 15.86 -18.19
CA LEU A 706 43.36 14.61 -17.84
C LEU A 706 44.86 14.65 -18.16
N GLU A 707 45.23 15.22 -19.31
CA GLU A 707 46.63 15.45 -19.68
C GLU A 707 47.32 16.44 -18.72
N ARG A 708 46.65 17.54 -18.37
CA ARG A 708 47.19 18.59 -17.50
C ARG A 708 47.43 18.13 -16.06
N ILE A 709 46.62 17.21 -15.55
CA ILE A 709 46.79 16.62 -14.20
C ILE A 709 47.72 15.38 -14.20
N GLU A 710 48.25 15.00 -15.37
CA GLU A 710 49.09 13.82 -15.56
C GLU A 710 48.44 12.55 -14.96
N PHE A 711 47.16 12.31 -15.28
CA PHE A 711 46.43 11.14 -14.78
C PHE A 711 46.88 9.84 -15.48
N ASN A 712 47.00 8.74 -14.73
CA ASN A 712 47.28 7.42 -15.28
C ASN A 712 46.64 6.33 -14.40
N SER A 713 45.94 5.39 -15.02
CA SER A 713 45.26 4.24 -14.38
C SER A 713 46.21 3.17 -13.81
N SER A 714 47.51 3.24 -14.09
CA SER A 714 48.50 2.24 -13.68
C SER A 714 48.54 1.93 -12.17
N SER A 715 48.35 2.94 -11.33
CA SER A 715 48.30 2.77 -9.86
C SER A 715 47.09 1.93 -9.43
N ILE A 716 45.94 2.14 -10.08
CA ILE A 716 44.69 1.43 -9.79
C ILE A 716 44.82 -0.03 -10.19
N VAL A 717 45.28 -0.31 -11.42
CA VAL A 717 45.47 -1.68 -11.92
C VAL A 717 46.49 -2.43 -11.07
N SER A 718 47.59 -1.79 -10.67
CA SER A 718 48.62 -2.42 -9.84
C SER A 718 48.16 -2.82 -8.43
N ASN A 719 47.06 -2.24 -7.94
CA ASN A 719 46.48 -2.53 -6.63
C ASN A 719 45.34 -3.56 -6.67
N MET A 720 44.95 -4.05 -7.86
CA MET A 720 43.89 -5.06 -8.00
C MET A 720 44.40 -6.47 -7.67
N ASP A 721 43.61 -7.23 -6.89
CA ASP A 721 43.84 -8.66 -6.66
C ASP A 721 43.17 -9.49 -7.76
N LEU A 722 43.73 -9.43 -8.98
CA LEU A 722 43.19 -10.13 -10.15
C LEU A 722 43.13 -11.65 -9.95
N ASP A 723 44.10 -12.20 -9.21
CA ASP A 723 44.13 -13.62 -8.83
C ASP A 723 42.94 -13.98 -7.90
N GLY A 724 42.69 -13.16 -6.88
CA GLY A 724 41.54 -13.32 -5.98
C GLY A 724 40.19 -13.21 -6.70
N MET A 725 40.06 -12.27 -7.64
CA MET A 725 38.85 -12.07 -8.44
C MET A 725 38.58 -13.28 -9.37
N ALA A 726 39.61 -13.77 -10.07
CA ALA A 726 39.49 -14.96 -10.92
C ALA A 726 39.15 -16.23 -10.10
N THR A 727 39.69 -16.35 -8.88
CA THR A 727 39.38 -17.45 -7.96
C THR A 727 37.92 -17.41 -7.48
N ASN A 728 37.41 -16.23 -7.12
CA ASN A 728 36.00 -16.06 -6.73
C ASN A 728 35.03 -16.38 -7.89
N PHE A 729 35.39 -16.05 -9.13
CA PHE A 729 34.63 -16.43 -10.32
C PHE A 729 34.55 -17.96 -10.47
N LEU A 730 35.68 -18.65 -10.28
CA LEU A 730 35.77 -20.13 -10.31
C LEU A 730 34.93 -20.80 -9.22
N GLU A 731 34.90 -20.25 -8.00
CA GLU A 731 34.13 -20.80 -6.88
C GLU A 731 32.60 -20.67 -7.07
N ASN A 732 32.15 -19.66 -7.82
CA ASN A 732 30.73 -19.39 -8.06
C ASN A 732 30.18 -20.03 -9.35
N TYR A 733 31.01 -20.69 -10.15
CA TYR A 733 30.61 -21.30 -11.42
C TYR A 733 29.90 -22.66 -11.20
N GLN A 734 28.56 -22.65 -11.03
CA GLN A 734 27.72 -23.84 -11.16
C GLN A 734 27.13 -23.93 -12.58
N PRO A 735 27.18 -25.09 -13.26
CA PRO A 735 26.53 -25.25 -14.55
C PRO A 735 25.00 -25.28 -14.39
N ASP A 736 24.31 -24.36 -15.06
CA ASP A 736 22.85 -24.30 -15.12
C ASP A 736 22.25 -25.63 -15.64
N PHE A 737 21.41 -26.26 -14.82
CA PHE A 737 20.47 -27.28 -15.27
C PHE A 737 19.15 -26.59 -15.66
N ASP A 738 18.88 -26.61 -16.96
CA ASP A 738 17.65 -26.12 -17.59
C ASP A 738 16.46 -27.04 -17.24
N ASP A 739 15.61 -26.61 -16.31
CA ASP A 739 14.30 -27.23 -16.01
C ASP A 739 13.18 -26.40 -16.66
N GLY A 740 12.78 -26.80 -17.87
CA GLY A 740 11.58 -26.28 -18.50
C GLY A 740 10.32 -26.84 -17.85
N ILE A 741 9.38 -25.97 -17.44
CA ILE A 741 7.92 -26.21 -17.39
C ILE A 741 7.21 -24.86 -17.53
N GLY A 742 6.57 -24.63 -18.69
CA GLY A 742 5.64 -23.52 -18.92
C GLY A 742 4.24 -24.08 -19.19
N GLY A 743 3.47 -24.34 -18.13
CA GLY A 743 2.08 -24.75 -18.22
C GLY A 743 1.16 -23.55 -18.36
N PHE A 744 0.64 -23.29 -19.57
CA PHE A 744 -0.49 -22.40 -19.77
C PHE A 744 -1.78 -23.06 -19.25
N TYR A 745 -2.37 -22.50 -18.19
CA TYR A 745 -3.74 -22.83 -17.78
C TYR A 745 -4.73 -22.00 -18.60
N ASP A 746 -5.60 -22.71 -19.31
CA ASP A 746 -6.70 -22.16 -20.11
C ASP A 746 -7.81 -21.61 -19.19
N ASN A 747 -8.21 -20.37 -19.42
CA ASN A 747 -8.92 -19.51 -18.45
C ASN A 747 -10.44 -19.43 -18.71
N SER A 748 -11.03 -20.44 -19.36
CA SER A 748 -12.42 -20.38 -19.82
C SER A 748 -13.47 -20.76 -18.75
N GLU A 749 -13.09 -21.45 -17.68
CA GLU A 749 -14.06 -21.94 -16.66
C GLU A 749 -14.47 -20.89 -15.61
N TYR A 750 -13.70 -19.81 -15.41
CA TYR A 750 -13.96 -18.82 -14.36
C TYR A 750 -14.95 -17.70 -14.75
N GLN A 751 -15.20 -17.48 -16.05
CA GLN A 751 -16.08 -16.39 -16.50
C GLN A 751 -17.56 -16.60 -16.15
N ASP A 752 -18.01 -17.86 -16.12
CA ASP A 752 -19.39 -18.21 -15.77
C ASP A 752 -19.66 -18.04 -14.26
N ASP A 753 -18.65 -18.20 -13.41
CA ASP A 753 -18.79 -18.07 -11.96
C ASP A 753 -18.91 -16.62 -11.48
N ILE A 754 -18.35 -15.66 -12.25
CA ILE A 754 -18.48 -14.22 -11.97
C ILE A 754 -19.87 -13.73 -12.36
N ASP A 755 -20.34 -14.07 -13.55
CA ASP A 755 -21.68 -13.68 -14.02
C ASP A 755 -22.77 -14.15 -13.07
N ALA A 756 -22.59 -15.35 -12.52
CA ALA A 756 -23.47 -15.88 -11.52
C ALA A 756 -23.71 -14.85 -10.38
N ILE A 757 -22.65 -14.21 -9.86
CA ILE A 757 -22.72 -13.25 -8.74
C ILE A 757 -23.63 -12.05 -9.06
N PHE A 758 -23.66 -11.59 -10.30
CA PHE A 758 -24.34 -10.36 -10.71
C PHE A 758 -25.64 -10.58 -11.49
N GLU A 759 -26.03 -11.80 -11.87
CA GLU A 759 -27.19 -12.03 -12.75
C GLU A 759 -28.59 -11.93 -12.09
N ARG A 760 -28.70 -11.62 -10.78
CA ARG A 760 -29.99 -11.69 -10.05
C ARG A 760 -30.37 -10.46 -9.21
N GLY A 761 -29.66 -9.34 -9.37
CA GLY A 761 -30.02 -8.03 -8.79
C GLY A 761 -31.29 -7.41 -9.34
#